data_AF-A0A7D7ZMF7-F1
#
_entry.id   AF-A0A7D7ZMF7-F1
#
_cell.length_a   1.000
_cell.length_b   1.000
_cell.length_c   1.000
_cell.angle_alpha   90.00
_cell.angle_beta   90.00
_cell.angle_gamma   90.00
#
_symmetry.space_group_name_H-M   'P 1'
#
loop_
_entity.id
_entity.type
_entity.pdbx_description
1 polymer ?
#
loop_
_entity_poly.entity_id
_entity_poly.type
_entity_poly.pdbx_seq_one_letter_code
_entity_poly.pdbx_strand_id
1 'polypeptide(L)'
;MLRRFSVKIFVIATLFTLLLAAVSAQDQDKWEGYIEFSAKPGSDRSLAKGDLFLPIQQNEDSLLFVSLKTNFDDHSYKEGNVGLGVRKIYDNWIAGGWGFYDWKESTTDNTFDQMTIGGELLSTEWDIRANAYIAENKKKDSDRASVVELNGNQIQARLGEERALSGVDLEIGKKLPFLEDSRFFVGGYHYDANGFKKVSGPKLRFEMRFHDLPMLSSFSQGSRLTLGAEYTEDSVRGSESFALLQLRIPFGGKSKKPSLSLLEKRMVEIVKRDDDIITSERQGDTLMSLLNPKTGQVISAVETINASTTNVASTVTAAGQNSLIIADGSEGAINVGGTAINTAPGQIIVGGGQNITLQAQKPDGSLIDMDYTPAGGRGSISRTGSGELIYVNNDDDVTITGVNLSGGRPIRVNNSQNVCVLNTNVLNSASNRQGIYVQNNSEVNFENINISNIGRQGLLLTSGSSAVVNNLHVSDTDFEAVYFSGNTSANLNNINISNSGREALRIRSGSNVTANNVAITKSGSEAIELHNSVLNLSNASITDIDVNANRDGIYAYAGSTLNVNNLLIDNVTSQGIITNNTTSSIKNAIIRNTGHQGVYAYGNSSMDLENVSIANAGAQGIYTRDATLNAENLSVNNSVRQGIYLLRTAANFDNVDIMNSAQQGLYVNRGSLDFDDVSIQNSGREGLLATSTTFFNGSNLTVNNSSNRGVYLNSTTSNLNNVSIDATTSQGMLVRNTNLTIDNLDIRDAGTQGLYVYNGSIANITNLDITDAGRQGIYSRGATFNATNVDVVNANNQGAYLHSTTSVINGIRINNAGQQGLYLTNNSDVAITDATIDSSAREGLYLRDSDLNLTNASITNITASANRDGIYIYRNSDVTLNNVTVSNVTGDGFQVQGTSTIAPIVTATNLTVSNSGRYGVVNTYGDVTFNNANISNSVFDGILVNRGNLNINMASVTNSGRFGVYALRSTAAIQDLSVNTTARDGMLINRSIVSLDTSSISNIGDGDTSDDAIQVTNSTVSGVGNRIEGVINSGVACRATGTNTGSIGFSSGPIASCP
;
A
#
# COMPACT_ATOMS: atom_id res chain seq x y z
N MET A 1 -17.63 -47.14 23.76
CA MET A 1 -18.81 -46.40 24.28
C MET A 1 -20.15 -46.79 23.64
N LEU A 2 -20.27 -46.90 22.30
CA LEU A 2 -21.55 -47.11 21.60
C LEU A 2 -22.40 -48.33 22.03
N ARG A 3 -21.81 -49.46 22.47
CA ARG A 3 -22.58 -50.65 22.87
C ARG A 3 -23.33 -50.55 24.21
N ARG A 4 -22.91 -49.67 25.13
CA ARG A 4 -23.57 -49.53 26.45
C ARG A 4 -24.74 -48.53 26.43
N PHE A 5 -24.70 -47.56 25.50
CA PHE A 5 -25.77 -46.58 25.29
C PHE A 5 -27.03 -47.20 24.68
N SER A 6 -26.89 -48.17 23.77
CA SER A 6 -28.02 -48.77 23.05
C SER A 6 -28.95 -49.61 23.92
N VAL A 7 -28.43 -50.26 24.98
CA VAL A 7 -29.24 -51.11 25.88
C VAL A 7 -30.09 -50.27 26.82
N LYS A 8 -29.53 -49.17 27.36
CA LYS A 8 -30.27 -48.27 28.28
C LYS A 8 -31.43 -47.55 27.57
N ILE A 9 -31.24 -47.11 26.32
CA ILE A 9 -32.30 -46.47 25.51
C ILE A 9 -33.42 -47.47 25.14
N PHE A 10 -33.07 -48.72 24.81
CA PHE A 10 -34.07 -49.73 24.44
C PHE A 10 -34.98 -50.13 25.61
N VAL A 11 -34.42 -50.23 26.83
CA VAL A 11 -35.20 -50.48 28.06
C VAL A 11 -36.13 -49.32 28.37
N ILE A 12 -35.66 -48.07 28.24
CA ILE A 12 -36.49 -46.87 28.46
C ILE A 12 -37.63 -46.79 27.44
N ALA A 13 -37.36 -47.02 26.16
CA ALA A 13 -38.39 -46.99 25.11
C ALA A 13 -39.46 -48.07 25.28
N THR A 14 -39.08 -49.26 25.76
CA THR A 14 -40.01 -50.38 26.02
C THR A 14 -40.83 -50.16 27.29
N LEU A 15 -40.25 -49.57 28.35
CA LEU A 15 -41.03 -49.11 29.50
C LEU A 15 -42.02 -48.03 29.07
N PHE A 16 -41.62 -47.06 28.23
CA PHE A 16 -42.48 -45.95 27.81
C PHE A 16 -43.77 -46.42 27.09
N THR A 17 -43.69 -47.45 26.24
CA THR A 17 -44.86 -48.04 25.57
C THR A 17 -45.77 -48.83 26.51
N LEU A 18 -45.22 -49.54 27.50
CA LEU A 18 -46.00 -50.22 28.55
C LEU A 18 -46.68 -49.22 29.49
N LEU A 19 -46.02 -48.10 29.81
CA LEU A 19 -46.54 -47.03 30.64
C LEU A 19 -47.72 -46.29 29.96
N LEU A 20 -47.65 -46.03 28.65
CA LEU A 20 -48.74 -45.42 27.88
C LEU A 20 -50.02 -46.27 27.83
N ALA A 21 -49.89 -47.60 27.85
CA ALA A 21 -51.03 -48.52 27.91
C ALA A 21 -51.72 -48.49 29.30
N ALA A 22 -50.95 -48.39 30.40
CA ALA A 22 -51.48 -48.30 31.77
C ALA A 22 -52.23 -46.98 32.03
N VAL A 23 -51.79 -45.87 31.43
CA VAL A 23 -52.46 -44.57 31.51
C VAL A 23 -53.88 -44.60 30.92
N SER A 24 -54.14 -45.46 29.93
CA SER A 24 -55.46 -45.55 29.27
C SER A 24 -56.55 -46.27 30.08
N ALA A 25 -56.21 -46.96 31.18
CA ALA A 25 -57.13 -47.79 31.97
C ALA A 25 -57.64 -47.12 33.27
N GLN A 26 -57.34 -45.84 33.53
CA GLN A 26 -57.51 -45.19 34.85
C GLN A 26 -58.88 -44.52 35.13
N ASP A 27 -59.92 -44.69 34.31
CA ASP A 27 -61.16 -43.88 34.43
C ASP A 27 -62.09 -44.25 35.62
N GLN A 28 -61.72 -45.26 36.42
CA GLN A 28 -62.43 -45.69 37.65
C GLN A 28 -61.51 -45.80 38.88
N ASP A 29 -60.24 -45.42 38.74
CA ASP A 29 -59.23 -45.58 39.78
C ASP A 29 -59.28 -44.47 40.84
N LYS A 30 -58.96 -44.81 42.10
CA LYS A 30 -58.99 -43.87 43.23
C LYS A 30 -57.82 -42.88 43.20
N TRP A 31 -56.66 -43.30 42.72
CA TRP A 31 -55.42 -42.54 42.59
C TRP A 31 -54.94 -42.57 41.15
N GLU A 32 -54.45 -41.43 40.66
CA GLU A 32 -54.11 -41.26 39.24
C GLU A 32 -52.62 -41.06 39.00
N GLY A 33 -52.22 -41.42 37.77
CA GLY A 33 -50.91 -41.06 37.26
C GLY A 33 -50.82 -39.57 36.99
N TYR A 34 -49.61 -39.03 37.10
CA TYR A 34 -49.35 -37.62 36.81
C TYR A 34 -47.95 -37.42 36.27
N ILE A 35 -47.75 -36.27 35.64
CA ILE A 35 -46.43 -35.70 35.39
C ILE A 35 -46.24 -34.47 36.29
N GLU A 36 -45.06 -34.33 36.89
CA GLU A 36 -44.70 -33.20 37.74
C GLU A 36 -43.43 -32.56 37.18
N PHE A 37 -43.51 -31.24 36.95
CA PHE A 37 -42.36 -30.44 36.50
C PHE A 37 -41.90 -29.59 37.67
N SER A 38 -40.59 -29.61 37.94
CA SER A 38 -39.99 -28.85 39.03
C SER A 38 -38.89 -27.94 38.53
N ALA A 39 -38.92 -26.69 38.98
CA ALA A 39 -37.82 -25.73 38.86
C ALA A 39 -37.29 -25.40 40.26
N LYS A 40 -35.97 -25.51 40.43
CA LYS A 40 -35.25 -25.18 41.65
C LYS A 40 -34.13 -24.17 41.37
N PRO A 41 -34.45 -22.88 41.19
CA PRO A 41 -33.42 -21.83 41.16
C PRO A 41 -32.75 -21.71 42.54
N GLY A 42 -31.42 -21.72 42.57
CA GLY A 42 -30.64 -21.65 43.80
C GLY A 42 -29.53 -20.60 43.79
N SER A 43 -28.83 -20.46 44.92
CA SER A 43 -27.71 -19.52 45.11
C SER A 43 -26.51 -19.84 44.22
N ASP A 44 -26.21 -21.13 44.03
CA ASP A 44 -24.98 -21.58 43.37
C ASP A 44 -25.25 -22.38 42.08
N ARG A 45 -26.45 -22.98 41.95
CA ARG A 45 -26.90 -23.69 40.74
C ARG A 45 -28.42 -23.66 40.58
N SER A 46 -28.91 -23.94 39.38
CA SER A 46 -30.35 -24.00 39.08
C SER A 46 -30.75 -25.32 38.44
N LEU A 47 -31.72 -26.04 39.03
CA LEU A 47 -32.10 -27.39 38.58
C LEU A 47 -33.48 -27.41 37.92
N ALA A 48 -33.63 -28.19 36.84
CA ALA A 48 -34.91 -28.49 36.22
C ALA A 48 -35.17 -30.01 36.18
N LYS A 49 -36.33 -30.43 36.66
CA LYS A 49 -36.69 -31.86 36.78
C LYS A 49 -38.02 -32.17 36.12
N GLY A 50 -38.10 -33.36 35.53
CA GLY A 50 -39.33 -33.98 35.03
C GLY A 50 -39.55 -35.32 35.72
N ASP A 51 -40.68 -35.45 36.41
CA ASP A 51 -41.03 -36.63 37.18
C ASP A 51 -42.35 -37.25 36.68
N LEU A 52 -42.31 -38.52 36.31
CA LEU A 52 -43.48 -39.32 35.95
C LEU A 52 -43.83 -40.26 37.11
N PHE A 53 -45.08 -40.22 37.56
CA PHE A 53 -45.59 -41.13 38.59
C PHE A 53 -46.80 -41.88 38.05
N LEU A 54 -46.78 -43.21 38.13
CA LEU A 54 -47.87 -44.06 37.67
C LEU A 54 -48.28 -45.09 38.72
N PRO A 55 -49.54 -45.03 39.20
CA PRO A 55 -50.23 -46.15 39.81
C PRO A 55 -50.24 -47.36 38.86
N ILE A 56 -49.81 -48.52 39.35
CA ILE A 56 -49.83 -49.79 38.60
C ILE A 56 -50.96 -50.69 39.12
N GLN A 57 -51.14 -50.75 40.44
CA GLN A 57 -52.20 -51.53 41.08
C GLN A 57 -52.64 -50.83 42.36
N GLN A 58 -53.96 -50.73 42.56
CA GLN A 58 -54.53 -50.04 43.72
C GLN A 58 -55.83 -50.69 44.21
N ASN A 59 -56.17 -50.45 45.46
CA ASN A 59 -57.46 -50.76 46.08
C ASN A 59 -57.82 -49.64 47.10
N GLU A 60 -58.73 -49.86 48.06
CA GLU A 60 -59.22 -48.76 48.92
C GLU A 60 -58.12 -48.16 49.82
N ASP A 61 -57.13 -48.97 50.23
CA ASP A 61 -56.10 -48.58 51.20
C ASP A 61 -54.66 -48.79 50.70
N SER A 62 -54.40 -49.46 49.58
CA SER A 62 -53.04 -49.71 49.08
C SER A 62 -52.79 -49.32 47.62
N LEU A 63 -51.53 -48.97 47.32
CA LEU A 63 -51.07 -48.50 46.01
C LEU A 63 -49.66 -49.05 45.71
N LEU A 64 -49.53 -49.79 44.61
CA LEU A 64 -48.26 -50.10 43.94
C LEU A 64 -48.06 -49.10 42.79
N PHE A 65 -46.88 -48.49 42.69
CA PHE A 65 -46.58 -47.46 41.70
C PHE A 65 -45.17 -47.56 41.12
N VAL A 66 -45.00 -47.05 39.90
CA VAL A 66 -43.72 -46.82 39.23
C VAL A 66 -43.45 -45.33 39.16
N SER A 67 -42.18 -44.95 39.30
CA SER A 67 -41.73 -43.56 39.14
C SER A 67 -40.50 -43.49 38.24
N LEU A 68 -40.53 -42.59 37.26
CA LEU A 68 -39.38 -42.24 36.42
C LEU A 68 -39.02 -40.79 36.69
N LYS A 69 -37.73 -40.51 36.88
CA LYS A 69 -37.23 -39.16 37.11
C LYS A 69 -36.07 -38.86 36.19
N THR A 70 -36.01 -37.64 35.69
CA THR A 70 -34.91 -37.13 34.85
C THR A 70 -34.51 -35.74 35.31
N ASN A 71 -33.21 -35.49 35.38
CA ASN A 71 -32.66 -34.19 35.76
C ASN A 71 -31.98 -33.53 34.54
N PHE A 72 -32.21 -32.23 34.37
CA PHE A 72 -31.58 -31.39 33.35
C PHE A 72 -30.92 -30.21 34.08
N ASP A 73 -29.58 -30.19 34.11
CA ASP A 73 -28.75 -29.20 34.81
C ASP A 73 -27.84 -28.44 33.80
N ASP A 74 -27.35 -27.26 34.16
CA ASP A 74 -26.51 -26.38 33.35
C ASP A 74 -25.01 -26.77 33.32
N HIS A 75 -24.61 -27.75 34.14
CA HIS A 75 -23.20 -28.20 34.31
C HIS A 75 -22.81 -29.49 33.57
N SER A 76 -23.35 -29.74 32.37
CA SER A 76 -22.85 -30.79 31.44
C SER A 76 -22.81 -32.24 31.97
N TYR A 77 -23.60 -32.60 32.99
CA TYR A 77 -23.77 -33.99 33.45
C TYR A 77 -25.19 -34.50 33.16
N LYS A 78 -25.36 -35.81 32.90
CA LYS A 78 -26.67 -36.42 32.58
C LYS A 78 -27.05 -37.45 33.63
N GLU A 79 -28.25 -37.32 34.18
CA GLU A 79 -28.78 -38.21 35.22
C GLU A 79 -30.20 -38.69 34.93
N GLY A 80 -30.48 -39.92 35.34
CA GLY A 80 -31.84 -40.45 35.29
C GLY A 80 -32.05 -41.56 36.31
N ASN A 81 -33.33 -41.77 36.64
CA ASN A 81 -33.72 -42.66 37.72
C ASN A 81 -35.01 -43.42 37.41
N VAL A 82 -35.06 -44.69 37.79
CA VAL A 82 -36.24 -45.57 37.63
C VAL A 82 -36.53 -46.27 38.94
N GLY A 83 -37.76 -46.16 39.46
CA GLY A 83 -38.14 -46.76 40.73
C GLY A 83 -39.53 -47.39 40.78
N LEU A 84 -39.70 -48.27 41.76
CA LEU A 84 -40.92 -49.00 42.09
C LEU A 84 -41.20 -48.80 43.59
N GLY A 85 -42.45 -48.53 43.95
CA GLY A 85 -42.84 -48.33 45.35
C GLY A 85 -44.23 -48.85 45.68
N VAL A 86 -44.45 -49.09 46.96
CA VAL A 86 -45.74 -49.51 47.53
C VAL A 86 -46.10 -48.60 48.69
N ARG A 87 -47.39 -48.24 48.82
CA ARG A 87 -47.96 -47.48 49.94
C ARG A 87 -49.21 -48.16 50.46
N LYS A 88 -49.45 -48.07 51.76
CA LYS A 88 -50.67 -48.55 52.41
C LYS A 88 -51.13 -47.60 53.52
N ILE A 89 -52.43 -47.28 53.54
CA ILE A 89 -53.11 -46.54 54.60
C ILE A 89 -53.37 -47.50 55.78
N TYR A 90 -53.02 -47.08 56.99
CA TYR A 90 -53.32 -47.75 58.25
C TYR A 90 -53.75 -46.70 59.28
N ASP A 91 -55.04 -46.70 59.63
CA ASP A 91 -55.67 -45.66 60.46
C ASP A 91 -55.39 -44.25 59.89
N ASN A 92 -54.73 -43.37 60.64
CA ASN A 92 -54.41 -42.01 60.21
C ASN A 92 -53.00 -41.86 59.57
N TRP A 93 -52.38 -42.97 59.18
CA TRP A 93 -51.02 -43.02 58.63
C TRP A 93 -50.98 -43.74 57.27
N ILE A 94 -49.96 -43.43 56.48
CA ILE A 94 -49.55 -44.14 55.28
C ILE A 94 -48.15 -44.67 55.55
N ALA A 95 -47.98 -45.98 55.43
CA ALA A 95 -46.66 -46.61 55.38
C ALA A 95 -46.29 -46.88 53.92
N GLY A 96 -45.12 -46.41 53.49
CA GLY A 96 -44.61 -46.61 52.14
C GLY A 96 -43.18 -47.12 52.11
N GLY A 97 -42.84 -47.85 51.05
CA GLY A 97 -41.48 -48.30 50.76
C GLY A 97 -41.21 -48.33 49.27
N TRP A 98 -39.98 -48.02 48.85
CA TRP A 98 -39.58 -47.96 47.44
C TRP A 98 -38.13 -48.38 47.20
N GLY A 99 -37.83 -48.71 45.95
CA GLY A 99 -36.48 -48.89 45.43
C GLY A 99 -36.29 -48.20 44.08
N PHE A 100 -35.12 -47.59 43.85
CA PHE A 100 -34.72 -46.93 42.61
C PHE A 100 -33.35 -47.44 42.11
N TYR A 101 -33.17 -47.40 40.80
CA TYR A 101 -31.88 -47.49 40.13
C TYR A 101 -31.57 -46.14 39.47
N ASP A 102 -30.38 -45.63 39.74
CA ASP A 102 -29.91 -44.29 39.41
C ASP A 102 -28.62 -44.38 38.58
N TRP A 103 -28.44 -43.50 37.58
CA TRP A 103 -27.17 -43.38 36.84
C TRP A 103 -26.78 -41.91 36.59
N LYS A 104 -25.47 -41.64 36.51
CA LYS A 104 -24.86 -40.31 36.27
C LYS A 104 -23.70 -40.41 35.28
N GLU A 105 -23.51 -39.41 34.45
CA GLU A 105 -22.25 -39.11 33.74
C GLU A 105 -21.70 -37.80 34.29
N SER A 106 -20.55 -37.80 34.98
CA SER A 106 -19.99 -36.65 35.72
C SER A 106 -19.28 -35.64 34.80
N THR A 107 -18.82 -34.54 35.38
CA THR A 107 -18.07 -33.48 34.69
C THR A 107 -16.63 -33.86 34.30
N THR A 108 -16.20 -35.08 34.61
CA THR A 108 -14.90 -35.64 34.19
C THR A 108 -15.08 -36.81 33.21
N ASP A 109 -16.25 -36.88 32.56
CA ASP A 109 -16.65 -37.94 31.63
C ASP A 109 -16.71 -39.35 32.25
N ASN A 110 -16.86 -39.42 33.59
CA ASN A 110 -16.98 -40.65 34.34
C ASN A 110 -18.44 -41.05 34.59
N THR A 111 -18.79 -42.32 34.42
CA THR A 111 -20.19 -42.79 34.52
C THR A 111 -20.49 -43.58 35.79
N PHE A 112 -21.33 -43.11 36.70
CA PHE A 112 -21.63 -43.79 37.98
C PHE A 112 -23.02 -44.41 38.02
N ASP A 113 -23.16 -45.54 38.72
CA ASP A 113 -24.43 -46.24 38.96
C ASP A 113 -24.72 -46.31 40.48
N GLN A 114 -25.99 -46.22 40.88
CA GLN A 114 -26.42 -46.28 42.29
C GLN A 114 -27.78 -47.00 42.42
N MET A 115 -28.00 -47.70 43.53
CA MET A 115 -29.31 -48.20 43.94
C MET A 115 -29.77 -47.44 45.18
N THR A 116 -31.05 -47.04 45.22
CA THR A 116 -31.64 -46.36 46.37
C THR A 116 -32.79 -47.18 46.92
N ILE A 117 -32.88 -47.32 48.24
CA ILE A 117 -34.05 -47.88 48.91
C ILE A 117 -34.54 -46.87 49.95
N GLY A 118 -35.84 -46.77 50.16
CA GLY A 118 -36.38 -45.84 51.14
C GLY A 118 -37.74 -46.25 51.66
N GLY A 119 -38.15 -45.58 52.73
CA GLY A 119 -39.46 -45.76 53.33
C GLY A 119 -40.00 -44.47 53.94
N GLU A 120 -41.31 -44.43 54.11
CA GLU A 120 -41.99 -43.29 54.71
C GLU A 120 -43.17 -43.68 55.61
N LEU A 121 -43.42 -42.80 56.58
CA LEU A 121 -44.63 -42.75 57.39
C LEU A 121 -45.25 -41.36 57.25
N LEU A 122 -46.41 -41.27 56.61
CA LEU A 122 -47.09 -40.00 56.33
C LEU A 122 -48.45 -39.95 57.03
N SER A 123 -48.78 -38.89 57.76
CA SER A 123 -50.14 -38.63 58.29
C SER A 123 -50.66 -37.29 57.78
N THR A 124 -51.78 -36.76 58.26
CA THR A 124 -52.16 -35.39 57.88
C THR A 124 -51.22 -34.33 58.46
N GLU A 125 -50.58 -34.63 59.61
CA GLU A 125 -49.82 -33.66 60.41
C GLU A 125 -48.29 -33.90 60.42
N TRP A 126 -47.85 -35.15 60.29
CA TRP A 126 -46.45 -35.57 60.40
C TRP A 126 -45.98 -36.36 59.19
N ASP A 127 -44.71 -36.16 58.83
CA ASP A 127 -43.98 -36.89 57.80
C ASP A 127 -42.70 -37.44 58.39
N ILE A 128 -42.40 -38.71 58.15
CA ILE A 128 -41.08 -39.28 58.44
C ILE A 128 -40.64 -40.01 57.18
N ARG A 129 -39.44 -39.69 56.67
CA ARG A 129 -38.87 -40.33 55.48
C ARG A 129 -37.42 -40.68 55.74
N ALA A 130 -37.00 -41.85 55.28
CA ALA A 130 -35.61 -42.26 55.31
C ALA A 130 -35.22 -42.92 53.98
N ASN A 131 -34.06 -42.57 53.46
CA ASN A 131 -33.49 -43.15 52.25
C ASN A 131 -32.08 -43.68 52.52
N ALA A 132 -31.71 -44.76 51.85
CA ALA A 132 -30.36 -45.30 51.80
C ALA A 132 -29.92 -45.46 50.35
N TYR A 133 -28.75 -44.90 50.05
CA TYR A 133 -28.15 -44.81 48.73
C TYR A 133 -26.91 -45.70 48.68
N ILE A 134 -26.89 -46.66 47.76
CA ILE A 134 -25.84 -47.67 47.59
C ILE A 134 -25.20 -47.42 46.23
N ALA A 135 -24.15 -46.59 46.21
CA ALA A 135 -23.43 -46.24 45.00
C ALA A 135 -22.39 -47.31 44.62
N GLU A 136 -21.99 -47.36 43.35
CA GLU A 136 -20.91 -48.25 42.93
C GLU A 136 -19.60 -47.96 43.68
N ASN A 137 -18.89 -49.01 44.07
CA ASN A 137 -17.65 -48.92 44.83
C ASN A 137 -16.42 -48.87 43.89
N LYS A 138 -16.44 -48.02 42.85
CA LYS A 138 -15.35 -47.86 41.89
C LYS A 138 -14.74 -46.47 41.95
N LYS A 139 -13.41 -46.41 41.94
CA LYS A 139 -12.62 -45.20 41.71
C LYS A 139 -12.40 -45.03 40.20
N LYS A 140 -12.36 -43.80 39.72
CA LYS A 140 -12.08 -43.46 38.32
C LYS A 140 -11.14 -42.26 38.25
N ASP A 141 -10.40 -42.12 37.17
CA ASP A 141 -9.40 -41.07 37.01
C ASP A 141 -10.07 -39.69 36.83
N SER A 142 -9.51 -38.65 37.43
CA SER A 142 -9.90 -37.25 37.25
C SER A 142 -8.66 -36.40 36.93
N ASP A 143 -8.57 -35.94 35.69
CA ASP A 143 -7.48 -35.06 35.25
C ASP A 143 -7.54 -33.72 35.97
N ARG A 144 -8.76 -33.24 36.27
CA ARG A 144 -9.01 -31.97 36.99
C ARG A 144 -8.49 -31.96 38.42
N ALA A 145 -8.53 -33.11 39.10
CA ALA A 145 -8.02 -33.26 40.46
C ALA A 145 -6.55 -33.71 40.50
N SER A 146 -5.88 -33.80 39.35
CA SER A 146 -4.46 -34.13 39.29
C SER A 146 -3.61 -32.94 39.69
N VAL A 147 -2.53 -33.17 40.45
CA VAL A 147 -1.65 -32.11 40.94
C VAL A 147 -0.19 -32.49 40.77
N VAL A 148 0.67 -31.47 40.57
CA VAL A 148 2.11 -31.63 40.63
C VAL A 148 2.59 -31.41 42.06
N GLU A 149 3.38 -32.34 42.56
CA GLU A 149 3.96 -32.30 43.90
C GLU A 149 5.49 -32.35 43.80
N LEU A 150 6.16 -31.50 44.57
CA LEU A 150 7.60 -31.55 44.79
C LEU A 150 7.86 -32.16 46.17
N ASN A 151 8.60 -33.26 46.21
CA ASN A 151 9.00 -33.92 47.46
C ASN A 151 10.52 -34.06 47.50
N GLY A 152 11.17 -33.20 48.29
CA GLY A 152 12.62 -33.04 48.25
C GLY A 152 13.09 -32.68 46.85
N ASN A 153 13.96 -33.51 46.27
CA ASN A 153 14.56 -33.30 44.94
C ASN A 153 13.84 -34.08 43.83
N GLN A 154 12.65 -34.64 44.09
CA GLN A 154 11.85 -35.34 43.09
C GLN A 154 10.52 -34.63 42.86
N ILE A 155 10.17 -34.45 41.59
CA ILE A 155 8.88 -33.90 41.17
C ILE A 155 8.06 -35.01 40.52
N GLN A 156 6.81 -35.13 40.96
CA GLN A 156 5.89 -36.16 40.48
C GLN A 156 4.48 -35.55 40.35
N ALA A 157 3.65 -36.15 39.51
CA ALA A 157 2.24 -35.81 39.47
C ALA A 157 1.43 -36.88 40.20
N ARG A 158 0.36 -36.46 40.87
CA ARG A 158 -0.61 -37.35 41.52
C ARG A 158 -1.88 -37.33 40.70
N LEU A 159 -2.28 -38.50 40.19
CA LEU A 159 -3.50 -38.64 39.41
C LEU A 159 -4.70 -38.42 40.32
N GLY A 160 -5.61 -37.53 39.94
CA GLY A 160 -6.87 -37.32 40.65
C GLY A 160 -7.77 -38.54 40.54
N GLU A 161 -8.59 -38.78 41.57
CA GLU A 161 -9.61 -39.81 41.58
C GLU A 161 -10.99 -39.18 41.78
N GLU A 162 -12.00 -39.64 41.05
CA GLU A 162 -13.42 -39.36 41.29
C GLU A 162 -14.15 -40.64 41.72
N ARG A 163 -15.13 -40.48 42.62
CA ARG A 163 -15.98 -41.58 43.06
C ARG A 163 -17.38 -41.13 43.48
N ALA A 164 -18.37 -42.01 43.26
CA ALA A 164 -19.72 -41.87 43.82
C ALA A 164 -19.82 -42.30 45.30
N LEU A 165 -20.54 -41.51 46.09
CA LEU A 165 -20.71 -41.70 47.54
C LEU A 165 -21.98 -42.50 47.85
N SER A 166 -21.88 -43.48 48.76
CA SER A 166 -23.06 -44.12 49.35
C SER A 166 -23.53 -43.29 50.53
N GLY A 167 -24.80 -43.29 50.88
CA GLY A 167 -25.27 -42.44 51.97
C GLY A 167 -26.64 -42.79 52.49
N VAL A 168 -27.08 -42.00 53.46
CA VAL A 168 -28.43 -42.04 54.01
C VAL A 168 -28.96 -40.63 54.19
N ASP A 169 -30.27 -40.46 54.10
CA ASP A 169 -30.94 -39.27 54.59
C ASP A 169 -32.13 -39.65 55.48
N LEU A 170 -32.45 -38.72 56.38
CA LEU A 170 -33.64 -38.76 57.22
C LEU A 170 -34.27 -37.38 57.21
N GLU A 171 -35.58 -37.32 57.05
CA GLU A 171 -36.35 -36.09 57.07
C GLU A 171 -37.63 -36.27 57.88
N ILE A 172 -37.88 -35.35 58.82
CA ILE A 172 -39.09 -35.28 59.61
C ILE A 172 -39.81 -33.96 59.29
N GLY A 173 -41.05 -34.05 58.83
CA GLY A 173 -41.91 -32.93 58.52
C GLY A 173 -43.05 -32.78 59.51
N LYS A 174 -43.42 -31.53 59.78
CA LYS A 174 -44.63 -31.18 60.53
C LYS A 174 -45.44 -30.15 59.77
N LYS A 175 -46.76 -30.34 59.72
CA LYS A 175 -47.70 -29.34 59.22
C LYS A 175 -47.76 -28.14 60.16
N LEU A 176 -47.79 -26.94 59.58
CA LEU A 176 -47.87 -25.70 60.35
C LEU A 176 -49.33 -25.33 60.61
N PRO A 177 -49.69 -24.91 61.83
CA PRO A 177 -51.08 -24.69 62.22
C PRO A 177 -51.70 -23.40 61.66
N PHE A 178 -50.90 -22.52 61.06
CA PHE A 178 -51.29 -21.15 60.68
C PHE A 178 -51.44 -20.92 59.17
N LEU A 179 -51.11 -21.91 58.33
CA LEU A 179 -51.19 -21.82 56.86
C LEU A 179 -51.72 -23.13 56.27
N GLU A 180 -52.68 -23.04 55.35
CA GLU A 180 -53.32 -24.18 54.70
C GLU A 180 -52.31 -25.07 53.95
N ASP A 181 -52.36 -26.38 54.21
CA ASP A 181 -51.43 -27.43 53.77
C ASP A 181 -49.95 -27.03 53.58
N SER A 182 -49.41 -26.33 54.58
CA SER A 182 -48.00 -25.95 54.65
C SER A 182 -47.23 -26.83 55.62
N ARG A 183 -46.00 -27.22 55.25
CA ARG A 183 -45.14 -28.09 56.05
C ARG A 183 -43.73 -27.53 56.14
N PHE A 184 -43.18 -27.66 57.34
CA PHE A 184 -41.76 -27.44 57.60
C PHE A 184 -41.09 -28.78 57.89
N PHE A 185 -39.96 -29.00 57.27
CA PHE A 185 -39.17 -30.23 57.31
C PHE A 185 -37.79 -29.91 57.89
N VAL A 186 -37.38 -30.73 58.84
CA VAL A 186 -36.03 -30.79 59.37
C VAL A 186 -35.50 -32.17 59.03
N GLY A 187 -34.31 -32.22 58.43
CA GLY A 187 -33.66 -33.45 58.07
C GLY A 187 -32.15 -33.31 58.11
N GLY A 188 -31.49 -34.41 57.80
CA GLY A 188 -30.06 -34.44 57.60
C GLY A 188 -29.68 -35.58 56.66
N TYR A 189 -28.55 -35.41 55.99
CA TYR A 189 -27.98 -36.42 55.10
C TYR A 189 -26.54 -36.71 55.48
N HIS A 190 -26.10 -37.91 55.15
CA HIS A 190 -24.73 -38.38 55.35
C HIS A 190 -24.33 -39.27 54.18
N TYR A 191 -23.43 -38.78 53.32
CA TYR A 191 -22.81 -39.54 52.25
C TYR A 191 -21.31 -39.72 52.52
N ASP A 192 -20.84 -40.93 52.32
CA ASP A 192 -19.49 -41.35 52.57
C ASP A 192 -19.01 -42.32 51.49
N ALA A 193 -17.74 -42.21 51.16
CA ALA A 193 -16.97 -43.24 50.49
C ALA A 193 -15.57 -43.21 51.09
N ASN A 194 -15.04 -44.40 51.36
CA ASN A 194 -13.75 -44.52 52.01
C ASN A 194 -12.67 -43.69 51.29
N GLY A 195 -12.06 -42.76 52.02
CA GLY A 195 -10.98 -41.90 51.53
C GLY A 195 -11.41 -40.66 50.75
N PHE A 196 -12.70 -40.41 50.57
CA PHE A 196 -13.23 -39.20 49.92
C PHE A 196 -13.84 -38.24 50.95
N LYS A 197 -14.03 -36.98 50.58
CA LYS A 197 -14.60 -35.98 51.49
C LYS A 197 -16.07 -36.32 51.73
N LYS A 198 -16.44 -36.49 53.01
CA LYS A 198 -17.82 -36.81 53.40
C LYS A 198 -18.73 -35.62 53.14
N VAL A 199 -19.91 -35.89 52.63
CA VAL A 199 -20.94 -34.88 52.37
C VAL A 199 -22.03 -35.10 53.42
N SER A 200 -22.10 -34.24 54.42
CA SER A 200 -23.07 -34.38 55.51
C SER A 200 -23.54 -33.01 55.96
N GLY A 201 -24.83 -32.89 56.22
CA GLY A 201 -25.41 -31.59 56.47
C GLY A 201 -26.83 -31.65 56.99
N PRO A 202 -27.27 -30.62 57.74
CA PRO A 202 -28.68 -30.38 57.96
C PRO A 202 -29.38 -30.02 56.65
N LYS A 203 -30.66 -30.37 56.58
CA LYS A 203 -31.58 -30.00 55.52
C LYS A 203 -32.82 -29.39 56.13
N LEU A 204 -33.13 -28.16 55.74
CA LEU A 204 -34.38 -27.49 56.07
C LEU A 204 -35.19 -27.36 54.80
N ARG A 205 -36.48 -27.67 54.86
CA ARG A 205 -37.35 -27.49 53.71
C ARG A 205 -38.71 -26.98 54.16
N PHE A 206 -39.24 -26.01 53.42
CA PHE A 206 -40.57 -25.49 53.61
C PHE A 206 -41.35 -25.69 52.31
N GLU A 207 -42.58 -26.20 52.41
CA GLU A 207 -43.48 -26.33 51.27
C GLU A 207 -44.88 -25.82 51.62
N MET A 208 -45.47 -25.08 50.70
CA MET A 208 -46.89 -24.73 50.65
C MET A 208 -47.51 -25.43 49.45
N ARG A 209 -48.60 -26.17 49.69
CA ARG A 209 -49.24 -27.00 48.66
C ARG A 209 -50.64 -26.50 48.40
N PHE A 210 -50.89 -26.11 47.16
CA PHE A 210 -52.20 -25.71 46.68
C PHE A 210 -52.75 -26.84 45.83
N HIS A 211 -53.73 -27.56 46.38
CA HIS A 211 -54.37 -28.69 45.70
C HIS A 211 -55.55 -28.22 44.86
N ASP A 212 -55.91 -29.05 43.89
CA ASP A 212 -57.11 -28.92 43.07
C ASP A 212 -57.23 -27.56 42.34
N LEU A 213 -56.15 -27.12 41.70
CA LEU A 213 -55.98 -25.78 41.14
C LEU A 213 -57.14 -25.40 40.20
N PRO A 214 -58.00 -24.42 40.57
CA PRO A 214 -59.17 -24.06 39.76
C PRO A 214 -58.79 -23.54 38.37
N MET A 215 -57.60 -22.92 38.28
CA MET A 215 -57.04 -22.34 37.05
C MET A 215 -56.69 -23.36 35.96
N LEU A 216 -56.59 -24.67 36.28
CA LEU A 216 -56.26 -25.72 35.31
C LEU A 216 -57.48 -26.42 34.71
N SER A 217 -58.68 -25.86 34.91
CA SER A 217 -59.96 -26.30 34.33
C SER A 217 -60.14 -27.84 34.30
N SER A 218 -59.89 -28.46 33.14
CA SER A 218 -60.07 -29.90 32.87
C SER A 218 -59.18 -30.81 33.72
N PHE A 219 -58.14 -30.28 34.37
CA PHE A 219 -57.22 -31.00 35.25
C PHE A 219 -57.26 -30.49 36.70
N SER A 220 -58.30 -29.72 37.08
CA SER A 220 -58.39 -29.13 38.42
C SER A 220 -58.26 -30.21 39.50
N GLN A 221 -59.13 -31.22 39.53
CA GLN A 221 -59.05 -32.31 40.51
C GLN A 221 -57.76 -33.12 40.35
N GLY A 222 -56.94 -33.22 41.41
CA GLY A 222 -55.66 -33.93 41.41
C GLY A 222 -54.44 -33.10 40.98
N SER A 223 -54.64 -31.88 40.45
CA SER A 223 -53.54 -30.95 40.21
C SER A 223 -52.99 -30.35 41.50
N ARG A 224 -51.71 -29.95 41.48
CA ARG A 224 -51.06 -29.33 42.63
C ARG A 224 -49.98 -28.35 42.22
N LEU A 225 -50.00 -27.17 42.81
CA LEU A 225 -48.88 -26.23 42.80
C LEU A 225 -48.18 -26.32 44.16
N THR A 226 -46.88 -26.54 44.14
CA THR A 226 -46.05 -26.49 45.35
C THR A 226 -45.07 -25.33 45.22
N LEU A 227 -45.14 -24.42 46.18
CA LEU A 227 -44.13 -23.38 46.39
C LEU A 227 -43.30 -23.78 47.60
N GLY A 228 -41.99 -23.66 47.52
CA GLY A 228 -41.14 -24.02 48.64
C GLY A 228 -39.82 -23.31 48.67
N ALA A 229 -39.11 -23.52 49.77
CA ALA A 229 -37.72 -23.14 49.94
C ALA A 229 -36.97 -24.31 50.57
N GLU A 230 -35.75 -24.55 50.13
CA GLU A 230 -34.87 -25.59 50.68
C GLU A 230 -33.53 -24.93 51.03
N TYR A 231 -33.02 -25.25 52.21
CA TYR A 231 -31.70 -24.84 52.68
C TYR A 231 -30.93 -26.09 53.09
N THR A 232 -29.71 -26.22 52.57
CA THR A 232 -28.78 -27.28 52.92
C THR A 232 -27.43 -26.67 53.22
N GLU A 233 -26.73 -27.21 54.20
CA GLU A 233 -25.38 -26.78 54.53
C GLU A 233 -24.48 -28.01 54.69
N ASP A 234 -23.42 -28.11 53.91
CA ASP A 234 -22.40 -29.14 54.12
C ASP A 234 -20.98 -28.65 53.85
N SER A 235 -20.01 -29.43 54.33
CA SER A 235 -18.61 -29.06 54.25
C SER A 235 -18.02 -29.04 52.83
N VAL A 236 -18.71 -29.60 51.84
CA VAL A 236 -18.23 -29.72 50.45
C VAL A 236 -18.81 -28.61 49.58
N ARG A 237 -20.13 -28.42 49.64
CA ARG A 237 -20.89 -27.47 48.82
C ARG A 237 -21.12 -26.12 49.49
N GLY A 238 -20.92 -26.02 50.80
CA GLY A 238 -21.23 -24.82 51.56
C GLY A 238 -22.73 -24.69 51.86
N SER A 239 -23.22 -23.46 52.00
CA SER A 239 -24.63 -23.15 52.25
C SER A 239 -25.36 -22.94 50.92
N GLU A 240 -26.24 -23.87 50.55
CA GLU A 240 -27.08 -23.75 49.36
C GLU A 240 -28.52 -23.41 49.77
N SER A 241 -29.11 -22.42 49.09
CA SER A 241 -30.52 -22.07 49.23
C SER A 241 -31.21 -22.20 47.89
N PHE A 242 -32.34 -22.90 47.84
CA PHE A 242 -33.17 -23.07 46.65
C PHE A 242 -34.58 -22.53 46.91
N ALA A 243 -35.13 -21.79 45.95
CA ALA A 243 -36.57 -21.66 45.82
C ALA A 243 -37.11 -22.84 45.00
N LEU A 244 -38.30 -23.33 45.33
CA LEU A 244 -38.92 -24.46 44.67
C LEU A 244 -40.26 -24.05 44.06
N LEU A 245 -40.43 -24.36 42.78
CA LEU A 245 -41.69 -24.29 42.06
C LEU A 245 -41.97 -25.66 41.45
N GLN A 246 -43.02 -26.35 41.92
CA GLN A 246 -43.46 -27.63 41.34
C GLN A 246 -44.89 -27.55 40.86
N LEU A 247 -45.11 -27.95 39.61
CA LEU A 247 -46.44 -28.07 39.02
C LEU A 247 -46.74 -29.53 38.68
N ARG A 248 -47.78 -30.08 39.30
CA ARG A 248 -48.29 -31.41 39.03
C ARG A 248 -49.53 -31.35 38.13
N ILE A 249 -49.52 -32.17 37.10
CA ILE A 249 -50.64 -32.33 36.15
C ILE A 249 -51.05 -33.82 36.12
N PRO A 250 -52.26 -34.18 36.60
CA PRO A 250 -52.76 -35.54 36.54
C PRO A 250 -53.17 -35.92 35.11
N PHE A 251 -53.12 -37.21 34.78
CA PHE A 251 -53.48 -37.71 33.45
C PHE A 251 -55.00 -37.83 33.21
N GLY A 252 -55.84 -37.95 34.25
CA GLY A 252 -57.29 -38.18 34.09
C GLY A 252 -58.17 -36.93 34.22
N GLY A 253 -58.80 -36.49 33.14
CA GLY A 253 -59.74 -35.35 33.12
C GLY A 253 -61.23 -35.73 33.03
N LYS A 254 -62.10 -34.86 33.59
CA LYS A 254 -63.58 -34.74 33.45
C LYS A 254 -64.54 -35.84 33.95
N SER A 255 -64.09 -36.87 34.66
CA SER A 255 -65.00 -37.81 35.36
C SER A 255 -65.32 -37.32 36.79
N LYS A 256 -66.57 -37.46 37.28
CA LYS A 256 -66.95 -37.14 38.68
C LYS A 256 -66.27 -38.15 39.61
N LYS A 257 -65.13 -37.77 40.19
CA LYS A 257 -64.31 -38.65 41.04
C LYS A 257 -64.56 -38.42 42.53
N PRO A 258 -64.33 -39.42 43.39
CA PRO A 258 -64.44 -39.25 44.84
C PRO A 258 -63.50 -38.15 45.33
N SER A 259 -64.00 -37.29 46.23
CA SER A 259 -63.18 -36.28 46.90
C SER A 259 -62.25 -36.99 47.88
N LEU A 260 -60.96 -37.08 47.54
CA LEU A 260 -59.95 -37.65 48.42
C LEU A 260 -59.77 -36.78 49.66
N SER A 261 -59.73 -37.42 50.83
CA SER A 261 -59.31 -36.78 52.08
C SER A 261 -57.87 -36.27 51.98
N LEU A 262 -57.48 -35.38 52.90
CA LEU A 262 -56.11 -34.87 52.93
C LEU A 262 -55.09 -36.00 53.07
N LEU A 263 -55.40 -37.07 53.82
CA LEU A 263 -54.54 -38.26 53.94
C LEU A 263 -54.46 -39.03 52.62
N GLU A 264 -55.59 -39.29 51.96
CA GLU A 264 -55.60 -40.05 50.70
C GLU A 264 -54.90 -39.32 49.55
N LYS A 265 -54.93 -37.98 49.50
CA LYS A 265 -54.15 -37.19 48.52
C LYS A 265 -52.64 -37.44 48.65
N ARG A 266 -52.17 -37.86 49.82
CA ARG A 266 -50.75 -38.11 50.08
C ARG A 266 -50.26 -39.44 49.51
N MET A 267 -51.17 -40.38 49.20
CA MET A 267 -50.81 -41.67 48.59
C MET A 267 -50.14 -41.53 47.23
N VAL A 268 -50.34 -40.40 46.54
CA VAL A 268 -49.71 -40.07 45.25
C VAL A 268 -48.66 -38.97 45.38
N GLU A 269 -48.12 -38.71 46.56
CA GLU A 269 -46.97 -37.78 46.67
C GLU A 269 -45.75 -38.34 45.94
N ILE A 270 -44.99 -37.50 45.23
CA ILE A 270 -43.74 -37.97 44.63
C ILE A 270 -42.83 -38.50 45.75
N VAL A 271 -42.10 -39.58 45.48
CA VAL A 271 -41.08 -40.07 46.41
C VAL A 271 -40.05 -38.97 46.63
N LYS A 272 -39.89 -38.55 47.89
CA LYS A 272 -38.89 -37.54 48.28
C LYS A 272 -37.61 -38.25 48.73
N ARG A 273 -36.58 -38.05 47.92
CA ARG A 273 -35.19 -38.52 48.07
C ARG A 273 -34.27 -37.51 47.38
N ASP A 274 -32.96 -37.65 47.54
CA ASP A 274 -31.98 -37.04 46.66
C ASP A 274 -31.99 -37.78 45.32
N ASP A 275 -32.08 -37.03 44.21
CA ASP A 275 -32.15 -37.60 42.87
C ASP A 275 -30.77 -37.66 42.20
N ASP A 276 -29.79 -36.91 42.74
CA ASP A 276 -28.45 -36.77 42.18
C ASP A 276 -27.52 -37.85 42.75
N ILE A 277 -26.66 -38.45 41.91
CA ILE A 277 -25.55 -39.26 42.44
C ILE A 277 -24.47 -38.29 42.92
N ILE A 278 -24.27 -38.24 44.23
CA ILE A 278 -23.23 -37.42 44.84
C ILE A 278 -21.86 -38.03 44.50
N THR A 279 -21.04 -37.29 43.76
CA THR A 279 -19.63 -37.63 43.52
C THR A 279 -18.71 -36.71 44.30
N SER A 280 -17.54 -37.22 44.64
CA SER A 280 -16.45 -36.43 45.22
C SER A 280 -15.19 -36.74 44.46
N GLU A 281 -14.38 -35.71 44.27
CA GLU A 281 -13.02 -35.83 43.77
C GLU A 281 -12.04 -35.78 44.94
N ARG A 282 -10.88 -36.39 44.75
CA ARG A 282 -9.73 -36.27 45.64
C ARG A 282 -8.45 -36.44 44.84
N GLN A 283 -7.35 -36.07 45.48
CA GLN A 283 -6.03 -36.49 45.06
C GLN A 283 -5.90 -38.01 45.25
N GLY A 284 -5.56 -38.73 44.18
CA GLY A 284 -5.41 -40.18 44.21
C GLY A 284 -4.08 -40.65 44.80
N ASP A 285 -3.91 -41.97 44.87
CA ASP A 285 -2.68 -42.58 45.39
C ASP A 285 -1.68 -42.89 44.26
N THR A 286 -2.12 -42.83 43.00
CA THR A 286 -1.31 -43.14 41.80
C THR A 286 -0.35 -41.98 41.51
N LEU A 287 0.94 -42.28 41.61
CA LEU A 287 2.03 -41.38 41.22
C LEU A 287 2.33 -41.57 39.73
N MET A 288 2.52 -40.46 39.04
CA MET A 288 2.89 -40.36 37.64
C MET A 288 4.24 -39.67 37.54
N SER A 289 5.11 -40.21 36.71
CA SER A 289 6.35 -39.53 36.35
C SER A 289 6.03 -38.27 35.54
N LEU A 290 6.70 -37.18 35.87
CA LEU A 290 6.71 -35.98 35.04
C LEU A 290 7.83 -36.06 34.03
N LEU A 291 7.50 -35.73 32.78
CA LEU A 291 8.36 -35.77 31.63
C LEU A 291 8.67 -34.33 31.20
N ASN A 292 9.90 -34.10 30.73
CA ASN A 292 10.23 -32.92 29.98
C ASN A 292 9.52 -33.00 28.61
N PRO A 293 8.67 -32.01 28.25
CA PRO A 293 7.92 -32.05 26.99
C PRO A 293 8.79 -32.03 25.73
N LYS A 294 10.05 -31.55 25.82
CA LYS A 294 10.99 -31.54 24.68
C LYS A 294 11.64 -32.90 24.45
N THR A 295 12.07 -33.57 25.50
CA THR A 295 12.83 -34.83 25.38
C THR A 295 11.96 -36.08 25.53
N GLY A 296 10.75 -35.93 26.08
CA GLY A 296 9.89 -37.05 26.49
C GLY A 296 10.48 -37.90 27.63
N GLN A 297 11.58 -37.45 28.24
CA GLN A 297 12.26 -38.15 29.33
C GLN A 297 11.76 -37.65 30.68
N VAL A 298 11.82 -38.53 31.69
CA VAL A 298 11.46 -38.19 33.08
C VAL A 298 12.36 -37.06 33.60
N ILE A 299 11.77 -36.12 34.35
CA ILE A 299 12.52 -35.11 35.11
C ILE A 299 13.35 -35.85 36.17
N SER A 300 14.66 -35.88 35.96
CA SER A 300 15.58 -36.77 36.69
C SER A 300 15.88 -36.30 38.11
N ALA A 301 15.88 -34.98 38.31
CA ALA A 301 16.13 -34.31 39.57
C ALA A 301 15.54 -32.90 39.55
N VAL A 302 15.19 -32.39 40.72
CA VAL A 302 14.85 -30.97 40.94
C VAL A 302 15.83 -30.36 41.93
N GLU A 303 16.50 -29.29 41.52
CA GLU A 303 17.41 -28.53 42.38
C GLU A 303 16.96 -27.08 42.48
N THR A 304 17.03 -26.50 43.69
CA THR A 304 16.74 -25.08 43.90
C THR A 304 18.03 -24.32 44.17
N ILE A 305 18.26 -23.25 43.41
CA ILE A 305 19.36 -22.30 43.63
C ILE A 305 18.78 -20.96 44.10
N ASN A 306 19.38 -20.38 45.14
CA ASN A 306 18.99 -19.11 45.73
C ASN A 306 20.21 -18.31 46.22
N ALA A 307 20.01 -17.17 46.89
CA ALA A 307 21.09 -16.31 47.35
C ALA A 307 22.03 -16.97 48.39
N SER A 308 21.56 -17.98 49.12
CA SER A 308 22.36 -18.74 50.10
C SER A 308 23.17 -19.90 49.49
N THR A 309 22.92 -20.24 48.22
CA THR A 309 23.59 -21.36 47.54
C THR A 309 25.09 -21.08 47.36
N THR A 310 25.95 -21.83 48.07
CA THR A 310 27.40 -21.55 48.13
C THR A 310 28.14 -21.79 46.81
N ASN A 311 27.74 -22.80 46.02
CA ASN A 311 28.37 -23.12 44.73
C ASN A 311 27.30 -23.43 43.67
N VAL A 312 26.69 -22.37 43.13
CA VAL A 312 25.59 -22.45 42.16
C VAL A 312 26.00 -23.26 40.94
N ALA A 313 27.16 -22.97 40.34
CA ALA A 313 27.62 -23.65 39.13
C ALA A 313 27.76 -25.17 39.31
N SER A 314 28.37 -25.63 40.41
CA SER A 314 28.51 -27.07 40.66
C SER A 314 27.16 -27.72 40.97
N THR A 315 26.25 -27.01 41.63
CA THR A 315 24.90 -27.52 41.96
C THR A 315 24.10 -27.78 40.69
N VAL A 316 24.07 -26.82 39.77
CA VAL A 316 23.37 -26.97 38.48
C VAL A 316 24.00 -28.06 37.61
N THR A 317 25.34 -28.12 37.57
CA THR A 317 26.04 -29.14 36.77
C THR A 317 25.82 -30.55 37.33
N ALA A 318 25.80 -30.71 38.66
CA ALA A 318 25.62 -32.00 39.32
C ALA A 318 24.20 -32.57 39.17
N ALA A 319 23.19 -31.71 38.96
CA ALA A 319 21.82 -32.14 38.71
C ALA A 319 21.67 -33.00 37.44
N GLY A 320 22.56 -32.80 36.45
CA GLY A 320 22.65 -33.65 35.26
C GLY A 320 21.51 -33.49 34.25
N GLN A 321 21.43 -34.45 33.31
CA GLN A 321 20.49 -34.42 32.18
C GLN A 321 19.03 -34.47 32.60
N ASN A 322 18.14 -33.81 31.85
CA ASN A 322 16.70 -33.76 32.12
C ASN A 322 16.33 -33.29 33.54
N SER A 323 17.18 -32.50 34.18
CA SER A 323 16.90 -31.93 35.50
C SER A 323 16.12 -30.61 35.41
N LEU A 324 15.36 -30.30 36.45
CA LEU A 324 14.65 -29.03 36.64
C LEU A 324 15.38 -28.20 37.69
N ILE A 325 15.91 -27.06 37.28
CA ILE A 325 16.63 -26.11 38.14
C ILE A 325 15.70 -24.93 38.42
N ILE A 326 15.32 -24.74 39.69
CA ILE A 326 14.50 -23.62 40.15
C ILE A 326 15.42 -22.52 40.66
N ALA A 327 15.45 -21.38 39.98
CA ALA A 327 16.15 -20.18 40.40
C ALA A 327 15.21 -19.31 41.25
N ASP A 328 15.26 -19.46 42.57
CA ASP A 328 14.44 -18.72 43.52
C ASP A 328 15.12 -17.40 43.95
N GLY A 329 14.51 -16.29 43.54
CA GLY A 329 14.96 -14.94 43.87
C GLY A 329 14.43 -14.38 45.20
N SER A 330 13.64 -15.13 45.97
CA SER A 330 13.00 -14.63 47.20
C SER A 330 14.00 -14.13 48.26
N GLU A 331 15.21 -14.71 48.27
CA GLU A 331 16.28 -14.36 49.21
C GLU A 331 17.28 -13.33 48.65
N GLY A 332 17.06 -12.82 47.43
CA GLY A 332 17.94 -11.84 46.77
C GLY A 332 18.67 -12.40 45.54
N ALA A 333 19.75 -11.73 45.12
CA ALA A 333 20.50 -12.09 43.92
C ALA A 333 21.31 -13.39 44.10
N ILE A 334 21.23 -14.26 43.10
CA ILE A 334 21.94 -15.54 43.04
C ILE A 334 23.30 -15.30 42.39
N ASN A 335 24.39 -15.41 43.15
CA ASN A 335 25.73 -15.12 42.64
C ASN A 335 26.49 -16.42 42.29
N VAL A 336 26.90 -16.56 41.03
CA VAL A 336 27.61 -17.74 40.52
C VAL A 336 29.14 -17.64 40.74
N GLY A 337 29.64 -16.50 41.20
CA GLY A 337 31.06 -16.26 41.40
C GLY A 337 31.83 -16.21 40.07
N GLY A 338 32.94 -16.96 39.99
CA GLY A 338 33.85 -16.98 38.83
C GLY A 338 33.71 -18.18 37.89
N THR A 339 32.83 -19.15 38.18
CA THR A 339 32.63 -20.37 37.38
C THR A 339 31.32 -20.28 36.60
N ALA A 340 31.30 -20.73 35.35
CA ALA A 340 30.06 -20.69 34.54
C ALA A 340 29.09 -21.79 34.98
N ILE A 341 27.78 -21.55 34.85
CA ILE A 341 26.78 -22.62 34.87
C ILE A 341 26.89 -23.35 33.53
N ASN A 342 27.41 -24.57 33.55
CA ASN A 342 27.38 -25.45 32.38
C ASN A 342 26.09 -26.28 32.46
N THR A 343 25.32 -26.27 31.38
CA THR A 343 24.08 -27.05 31.31
C THR A 343 24.35 -28.52 31.01
N ALA A 344 23.28 -29.31 30.97
CA ALA A 344 23.28 -30.67 30.46
C ALA A 344 22.08 -30.86 29.51
N PRO A 345 22.10 -31.86 28.60
CA PRO A 345 20.99 -32.11 27.68
C PRO A 345 19.63 -32.23 28.38
N GLY A 346 18.61 -31.58 27.82
CA GLY A 346 17.24 -31.57 28.34
C GLY A 346 17.04 -30.83 29.66
N GLN A 347 18.02 -30.08 30.17
CA GLN A 347 17.89 -29.34 31.42
C GLN A 347 16.95 -28.13 31.28
N ILE A 348 16.09 -27.92 32.27
CA ILE A 348 15.17 -26.77 32.36
C ILE A 348 15.64 -25.88 33.51
N ILE A 349 16.01 -24.63 33.24
CA ILE A 349 16.30 -23.59 34.24
C ILE A 349 15.11 -22.62 34.27
N VAL A 350 14.37 -22.59 35.37
CA VAL A 350 13.14 -21.81 35.54
C VAL A 350 13.24 -20.88 36.76
N GLY A 351 12.79 -19.64 36.64
CA GLY A 351 12.68 -18.74 37.80
C GLY A 351 11.50 -19.08 38.72
N GLY A 352 11.63 -18.85 40.03
CA GLY A 352 10.51 -18.95 40.97
C GLY A 352 9.31 -18.10 40.52
N GLY A 353 8.10 -18.65 40.65
CA GLY A 353 6.85 -18.02 40.21
C GLY A 353 6.61 -18.04 38.69
N GLN A 354 7.56 -18.50 37.87
CA GLN A 354 7.35 -18.68 36.43
C GLN A 354 6.58 -19.98 36.17
N ASN A 355 5.41 -19.88 35.55
CA ASN A 355 4.67 -21.06 35.13
C ASN A 355 5.39 -21.77 33.97
N ILE A 356 5.44 -23.10 34.05
CA ILE A 356 5.92 -24.01 33.00
C ILE A 356 4.94 -25.18 32.86
N THR A 357 4.88 -25.75 31.66
CA THR A 357 4.10 -26.96 31.39
C THR A 357 5.03 -28.17 31.33
N LEU A 358 4.68 -29.21 32.08
CA LEU A 358 5.33 -30.53 32.06
C LEU A 358 4.31 -31.57 31.58
N GLN A 359 4.76 -32.78 31.24
CA GLN A 359 3.85 -33.86 30.84
C GLN A 359 3.82 -34.96 31.88
N ALA A 360 2.64 -35.35 32.36
CA ALA A 360 2.50 -36.54 33.21
C ALA A 360 2.04 -37.75 32.38
N GLN A 361 2.68 -38.89 32.60
CA GLN A 361 2.29 -40.15 31.95
C GLN A 361 1.39 -40.96 32.86
N LYS A 362 0.15 -41.23 32.41
CA LYS A 362 -0.81 -42.10 33.09
C LYS A 362 -0.39 -43.57 33.01
N PRO A 363 -0.88 -44.44 33.90
CA PRO A 363 -0.60 -45.88 33.86
C PRO A 363 -1.03 -46.58 32.55
N ASP A 364 -2.00 -46.03 31.84
CA ASP A 364 -2.46 -46.53 30.53
C ASP A 364 -1.58 -46.06 29.35
N GLY A 365 -0.55 -45.26 29.63
CA GLY A 365 0.40 -44.72 28.66
C GLY A 365 0.00 -43.38 28.06
N SER A 366 -1.21 -42.87 28.31
CA SER A 366 -1.64 -41.56 27.83
C SER A 366 -0.94 -40.42 28.58
N LEU A 367 -0.79 -39.28 27.91
CA LEU A 367 -0.14 -38.08 28.46
C LEU A 367 -1.19 -37.02 28.81
N ILE A 368 -0.93 -36.29 29.89
CA ILE A 368 -1.66 -35.06 30.24
C ILE A 368 -0.65 -33.94 30.47
N ASP A 369 -0.95 -32.76 29.95
CA ASP A 369 -0.16 -31.56 30.23
C ASP A 369 -0.50 -31.07 31.63
N MET A 370 0.54 -30.78 32.41
CA MET A 370 0.47 -30.39 33.81
C MET A 370 1.20 -29.07 33.99
N ASP A 371 0.46 -28.03 34.32
CA ASP A 371 1.04 -26.73 34.66
C ASP A 371 1.68 -26.79 36.05
N TYR A 372 2.91 -26.33 36.13
CA TYR A 372 3.69 -26.24 37.35
C TYR A 372 4.27 -24.83 37.49
N THR A 373 4.01 -24.21 38.64
CA THR A 373 4.60 -22.93 39.01
C THR A 373 5.50 -23.18 40.22
N PRO A 374 6.84 -23.22 40.05
CA PRO A 374 7.76 -23.35 41.16
C PRO A 374 7.51 -22.25 42.21
N ALA A 375 7.54 -22.61 43.49
CA ALA A 375 7.46 -21.63 44.56
C ALA A 375 8.65 -20.65 44.51
N GLY A 376 8.47 -19.48 45.13
CA GLY A 376 9.49 -18.44 45.20
C GLY A 376 9.30 -17.30 44.19
N GLY A 377 10.31 -16.45 44.06
CA GLY A 377 10.31 -15.28 43.19
C GLY A 377 11.24 -15.43 41.98
N ARG A 378 11.05 -14.60 40.95
CA ARG A 378 11.89 -14.58 39.74
C ARG A 378 13.37 -14.45 40.11
N GLY A 379 14.16 -15.49 39.81
CA GLY A 379 15.58 -15.53 40.11
C GLY A 379 16.39 -14.46 39.37
N SER A 380 17.23 -13.73 40.10
CA SER A 380 18.21 -12.80 39.53
C SER A 380 19.61 -13.38 39.63
N ILE A 381 20.04 -14.06 38.57
CA ILE A 381 21.32 -14.75 38.49
C ILE A 381 22.40 -13.78 38.00
N SER A 382 23.48 -13.67 38.75
CA SER A 382 24.56 -12.72 38.48
C SER A 382 25.92 -13.39 38.51
N ARG A 383 26.83 -12.90 37.66
CA ARG A 383 28.22 -13.34 37.60
C ARG A 383 29.18 -12.18 37.90
N THR A 384 30.20 -12.47 38.69
CA THR A 384 31.37 -11.59 38.84
C THR A 384 32.42 -11.87 37.75
N GLY A 385 33.01 -10.82 37.17
CA GLY A 385 34.02 -10.93 36.11
C GLY A 385 33.42 -11.09 34.69
N SER A 386 34.27 -11.41 33.72
CA SER A 386 33.93 -11.31 32.28
C SER A 386 33.61 -12.64 31.57
N GLY A 387 33.67 -13.78 32.24
CA GLY A 387 33.36 -15.10 31.65
C GLY A 387 31.87 -15.35 31.37
N GLU A 388 31.52 -16.53 30.87
CA GLU A 388 30.15 -16.98 30.61
C GLU A 388 29.35 -17.15 31.91
N LEU A 389 28.11 -16.66 31.97
CA LEU A 389 27.21 -16.91 33.10
C LEU A 389 26.50 -18.25 32.92
N ILE A 390 25.70 -18.42 31.87
CA ILE A 390 25.14 -19.70 31.44
C ILE A 390 25.80 -20.11 30.12
N TYR A 391 26.38 -21.32 30.09
CA TYR A 391 27.02 -21.89 28.91
C TYR A 391 26.34 -23.21 28.52
N VAL A 392 25.62 -23.15 27.39
CA VAL A 392 25.01 -24.31 26.72
C VAL A 392 25.99 -24.80 25.67
N ASN A 393 26.56 -25.99 25.86
CA ASN A 393 27.69 -26.43 25.07
C ASN A 393 27.66 -27.93 24.75
N ASN A 394 27.19 -28.27 23.55
CA ASN A 394 26.86 -29.65 23.15
C ASN A 394 25.69 -30.23 23.97
N ASP A 395 24.75 -29.37 24.37
CA ASP A 395 23.58 -29.73 25.16
C ASP A 395 22.29 -29.37 24.42
N ASP A 396 21.63 -30.37 23.84
CA ASP A 396 20.36 -30.17 23.13
C ASP A 396 19.16 -30.08 24.09
N ASP A 397 18.06 -29.52 23.61
CA ASP A 397 16.76 -29.47 24.30
C ASP A 397 16.76 -28.69 25.63
N VAL A 398 17.72 -27.79 25.83
CA VAL A 398 17.82 -26.93 27.02
C VAL A 398 16.78 -25.82 27.00
N THR A 399 16.13 -25.57 28.15
CA THR A 399 15.18 -24.46 28.32
C THR A 399 15.64 -23.54 29.44
N ILE A 400 15.69 -22.23 29.18
CA ILE A 400 15.96 -21.17 30.16
C ILE A 400 14.75 -20.25 30.18
N THR A 401 14.07 -20.10 31.30
CA THR A 401 12.84 -19.29 31.35
C THR A 401 12.62 -18.53 32.64
N GLY A 402 12.06 -17.32 32.53
CA GLY A 402 11.57 -16.56 33.68
C GLY A 402 12.65 -16.08 34.64
N VAL A 403 13.86 -15.81 34.15
CA VAL A 403 15.01 -15.37 34.96
C VAL A 403 15.52 -13.99 34.56
N ASN A 404 16.18 -13.31 35.48
CA ASN A 404 17.03 -12.13 35.19
C ASN A 404 18.49 -12.57 35.22
N LEU A 405 19.26 -12.22 34.20
CA LEU A 405 20.67 -12.60 34.03
C LEU A 405 21.52 -11.35 33.95
N SER A 406 22.61 -11.27 34.74
CA SER A 406 23.50 -10.12 34.73
C SER A 406 24.98 -10.41 34.97
N GLY A 407 25.85 -9.53 34.45
CA GLY A 407 27.30 -9.69 34.54
C GLY A 407 27.87 -10.72 33.56
N GLY A 408 29.20 -10.71 33.38
CA GLY A 408 29.88 -11.61 32.43
C GLY A 408 29.34 -11.52 31.00
N ARG A 409 29.30 -12.66 30.32
CA ARG A 409 28.44 -12.90 29.14
C ARG A 409 27.23 -13.73 29.60
N PRO A 410 26.03 -13.13 29.71
CA PRO A 410 24.86 -13.78 30.31
C PRO A 410 24.51 -15.15 29.72
N ILE A 411 24.42 -15.27 28.39
CA ILE A 411 24.14 -16.54 27.71
C ILE A 411 25.14 -16.78 26.59
N ARG A 412 25.68 -17.99 26.53
CA ARG A 412 26.40 -18.52 25.36
C ARG A 412 25.83 -19.88 24.98
N VAL A 413 25.49 -20.05 23.70
CA VAL A 413 25.05 -21.31 23.10
C VAL A 413 26.07 -21.73 22.05
N ASN A 414 26.51 -22.98 22.12
CA ASN A 414 27.56 -23.52 21.25
C ASN A 414 27.28 -24.98 20.88
N ASN A 415 27.14 -25.25 19.58
CA ASN A 415 26.90 -26.58 19.03
C ASN A 415 25.72 -27.29 19.71
N SER A 416 24.55 -26.65 19.75
CA SER A 416 23.37 -27.16 20.46
C SER A 416 22.07 -26.86 19.73
N GLN A 417 21.14 -27.81 19.73
CA GLN A 417 19.85 -27.76 19.04
C GLN A 417 18.69 -27.61 20.02
N ASN A 418 17.55 -27.12 19.51
CA ASN A 418 16.29 -27.01 20.26
C ASN A 418 16.36 -26.21 21.57
N VAL A 419 17.33 -25.29 21.68
CA VAL A 419 17.50 -24.46 22.88
C VAL A 419 16.39 -23.42 22.92
N CYS A 420 15.76 -23.22 24.07
CA CYS A 420 14.71 -22.21 24.25
C CYS A 420 15.12 -21.22 25.35
N VAL A 421 15.04 -19.93 25.05
CA VAL A 421 15.21 -18.86 26.02
C VAL A 421 13.92 -18.03 26.01
N LEU A 422 13.21 -18.02 27.13
CA LEU A 422 11.84 -17.49 27.21
C LEU A 422 11.70 -16.53 28.39
N ASN A 423 10.92 -15.46 28.26
CA ASN A 423 10.55 -14.56 29.37
C ASN A 423 11.73 -14.05 30.21
N THR A 424 12.87 -13.79 29.57
CA THR A 424 14.18 -13.61 30.22
C THR A 424 14.70 -12.18 30.03
N ASN A 425 15.23 -11.59 31.10
CA ASN A 425 15.91 -10.30 31.06
C ASN A 425 17.43 -10.50 31.09
N VAL A 426 18.16 -9.91 30.15
CA VAL A 426 19.61 -9.97 30.01
C VAL A 426 20.17 -8.56 30.21
N LEU A 427 20.85 -8.32 31.32
CA LEU A 427 21.17 -6.97 31.80
C LEU A 427 22.66 -6.83 32.12
N ASN A 428 23.24 -5.65 31.93
CA ASN A 428 24.55 -5.28 32.50
C ASN A 428 25.66 -6.31 32.22
N SER A 429 25.89 -6.65 30.95
CA SER A 429 27.01 -7.54 30.62
C SER A 429 28.35 -6.88 30.96
N ALA A 430 29.40 -7.68 31.15
CA ALA A 430 30.74 -7.13 31.33
C ALA A 430 31.21 -6.40 30.05
N SER A 431 32.10 -5.42 30.21
CA SER A 431 32.69 -4.70 29.07
C SER A 431 33.28 -5.68 28.03
N ASN A 432 33.04 -5.40 26.74
CA ASN A 432 33.43 -6.24 25.61
C ASN A 432 32.82 -7.66 25.62
N ARG A 433 31.67 -7.86 26.28
CA ARG A 433 30.91 -9.11 26.26
C ARG A 433 29.50 -8.91 25.73
N GLN A 434 29.05 -9.89 24.93
CA GLN A 434 27.70 -9.94 24.40
C GLN A 434 26.67 -10.20 25.50
N GLY A 435 25.40 -9.86 25.26
CA GLY A 435 24.28 -10.32 26.08
C GLY A 435 24.05 -11.81 25.84
N ILE A 436 23.74 -12.15 24.58
CA ILE A 436 23.51 -13.52 24.12
C ILE A 436 24.43 -13.81 22.93
N TYR A 437 25.17 -14.91 22.97
CA TYR A 437 26.03 -15.36 21.87
C TYR A 437 25.74 -16.80 21.45
N VAL A 438 25.23 -16.98 20.24
CA VAL A 438 24.89 -18.27 19.63
C VAL A 438 25.87 -18.58 18.50
N GLN A 439 26.47 -19.77 18.49
CA GLN A 439 27.47 -20.13 17.47
C GLN A 439 27.51 -21.63 17.15
N ASN A 440 28.27 -21.95 16.10
CA ASN A 440 28.62 -23.31 15.68
C ASN A 440 27.38 -24.17 15.40
N ASN A 441 26.58 -23.76 14.41
CA ASN A 441 25.37 -24.43 13.94
C ASN A 441 24.33 -24.67 15.05
N SER A 442 24.20 -23.76 16.02
CA SER A 442 23.18 -23.92 17.07
C SER A 442 21.80 -23.44 16.60
N GLU A 443 20.73 -24.04 17.12
CA GLU A 443 19.35 -23.65 16.87
C GLU A 443 18.69 -23.17 18.18
N VAL A 444 18.17 -21.94 18.17
CA VAL A 444 17.62 -21.31 19.38
C VAL A 444 16.29 -20.60 19.11
N ASN A 445 15.29 -20.86 19.94
CA ASN A 445 14.05 -20.09 19.98
C ASN A 445 14.09 -19.06 21.12
N PHE A 446 13.80 -17.80 20.80
CA PHE A 446 13.73 -16.69 21.72
C PHE A 446 12.30 -16.15 21.79
N GLU A 447 11.76 -16.01 23.00
CA GLU A 447 10.45 -15.41 23.21
C GLU A 447 10.46 -14.47 24.42
N ASN A 448 9.93 -13.26 24.24
CA ASN A 448 9.79 -12.24 25.30
C ASN A 448 11.13 -11.96 26.00
N ILE A 449 12.09 -11.46 25.23
CA ILE A 449 13.46 -11.21 25.70
C ILE A 449 13.71 -9.71 25.78
N ASN A 450 14.19 -9.26 26.95
CA ASN A 450 14.66 -7.89 27.12
C ASN A 450 16.18 -7.90 27.33
N ILE A 451 16.91 -7.20 26.49
CA ILE A 451 18.36 -7.08 26.55
C ILE A 451 18.70 -5.60 26.79
N SER A 452 19.42 -5.25 27.86
CA SER A 452 19.84 -3.87 28.09
C SER A 452 21.19 -3.72 28.78
N ASN A 453 21.84 -2.57 28.57
CA ASN A 453 23.15 -2.22 29.14
C ASN A 453 24.22 -3.28 28.84
N ILE A 454 24.52 -3.49 27.56
CA ILE A 454 25.42 -4.56 27.10
C ILE A 454 26.74 -3.98 26.61
N GLY A 455 27.85 -4.43 27.19
CA GLY A 455 29.21 -3.96 26.87
C GLY A 455 29.74 -4.33 25.48
N ARG A 456 28.92 -4.95 24.62
CA ARG A 456 29.20 -5.26 23.21
C ARG A 456 27.89 -5.47 22.43
N GLN A 457 27.67 -6.63 21.80
CA GLN A 457 26.43 -6.91 21.07
C GLN A 457 25.33 -7.47 21.95
N GLY A 458 24.10 -7.00 21.77
CA GLY A 458 22.93 -7.52 22.50
C GLY A 458 22.70 -9.00 22.20
N LEU A 459 22.40 -9.30 20.93
CA LEU A 459 22.26 -10.65 20.38
C LEU A 459 23.25 -10.86 19.22
N LEU A 460 24.11 -11.88 19.34
CA LEU A 460 25.05 -12.28 18.30
C LEU A 460 24.80 -13.72 17.88
N LEU A 461 24.54 -13.96 16.60
CA LEU A 461 24.46 -15.28 15.98
C LEU A 461 25.58 -15.45 14.96
N THR A 462 26.33 -16.55 15.03
CA THR A 462 27.38 -16.85 14.06
C THR A 462 27.48 -18.31 13.60
N SER A 463 28.29 -18.55 12.58
CA SER A 463 28.80 -19.89 12.20
C SER A 463 27.69 -20.90 11.89
N GLY A 464 26.79 -20.56 10.96
CA GLY A 464 25.71 -21.44 10.50
C GLY A 464 24.54 -21.61 11.48
N SER A 465 24.54 -20.87 12.60
CA SER A 465 23.47 -20.95 13.60
C SER A 465 22.15 -20.35 13.07
N SER A 466 21.05 -20.82 13.64
CA SER A 466 19.71 -20.35 13.32
C SER A 466 18.92 -19.91 14.55
N ALA A 467 17.98 -18.96 14.36
CA ALA A 467 17.06 -18.58 15.42
C ALA A 467 15.68 -18.17 14.94
N VAL A 468 14.69 -18.43 15.79
CA VAL A 468 13.38 -17.78 15.75
C VAL A 468 13.32 -16.82 16.93
N VAL A 469 12.97 -15.56 16.68
CA VAL A 469 12.96 -14.50 17.68
C VAL A 469 11.61 -13.81 17.67
N ASN A 470 10.86 -13.94 18.77
CA ASN A 470 9.57 -13.28 18.95
C ASN A 470 9.63 -12.35 20.16
N ASN A 471 9.21 -11.10 19.99
CA ASN A 471 9.15 -10.09 21.06
C ASN A 471 10.53 -9.86 21.71
N LEU A 472 11.44 -9.27 20.94
CA LEU A 472 12.77 -8.89 21.41
C LEU A 472 12.86 -7.37 21.58
N HIS A 473 13.22 -6.94 22.78
CA HIS A 473 13.62 -5.57 23.04
C HIS A 473 15.12 -5.49 23.34
N VAL A 474 15.86 -4.68 22.59
CA VAL A 474 17.29 -4.41 22.83
C VAL A 474 17.51 -2.92 23.03
N SER A 475 18.14 -2.55 24.14
CA SER A 475 18.50 -1.16 24.46
C SER A 475 19.93 -1.04 24.96
N ASP A 476 20.54 0.14 24.81
CA ASP A 476 21.78 0.52 25.48
C ASP A 476 22.93 -0.49 25.26
N THR A 477 23.36 -0.65 24.01
CA THR A 477 24.49 -1.55 23.66
C THR A 477 25.73 -0.73 23.26
N ASP A 478 26.93 -1.14 23.67
CA ASP A 478 28.16 -0.43 23.26
C ASP A 478 28.51 -0.66 21.77
N PHE A 479 28.00 -1.74 21.17
CA PHE A 479 28.23 -2.13 19.77
C PHE A 479 26.88 -2.36 19.05
N GLU A 480 26.79 -3.35 18.14
CA GLU A 480 25.57 -3.69 17.41
C GLU A 480 24.50 -4.25 18.34
N ALA A 481 23.24 -3.84 18.22
CA ALA A 481 22.19 -4.40 19.06
C ALA A 481 21.92 -5.87 18.69
N VAL A 482 21.76 -6.16 17.40
CA VAL A 482 21.56 -7.49 16.85
C VAL A 482 22.52 -7.72 15.67
N TYR A 483 23.29 -8.80 15.71
CA TYR A 483 24.29 -9.12 14.68
C TYR A 483 24.24 -10.59 14.23
N PHE A 484 24.06 -10.80 12.93
CA PHE A 484 24.07 -12.08 12.22
C PHE A 484 25.28 -12.20 11.29
N SER A 485 26.07 -13.27 11.40
CA SER A 485 27.29 -13.43 10.59
C SER A 485 27.70 -14.88 10.31
N GLY A 486 28.08 -15.18 9.08
CA GLY A 486 28.68 -16.47 8.73
C GLY A 486 27.63 -17.53 8.47
N ASN A 487 26.83 -17.31 7.41
CA ASN A 487 25.79 -18.20 6.90
C ASN A 487 24.67 -18.50 7.92
N THR A 488 24.31 -17.52 8.75
CA THR A 488 23.24 -17.68 9.74
C THR A 488 21.86 -17.47 9.13
N SER A 489 20.83 -18.05 9.76
CA SER A 489 19.43 -17.87 9.36
C SER A 489 18.59 -17.37 10.52
N ALA A 490 17.75 -16.36 10.34
CA ALA A 490 16.88 -15.90 11.43
C ALA A 490 15.51 -15.40 10.97
N ASN A 491 14.49 -15.71 11.76
CA ASN A 491 13.14 -15.15 11.64
C ASN A 491 12.86 -14.25 12.84
N LEU A 492 12.67 -12.97 12.59
CA LEU A 492 12.50 -11.95 13.63
C LEU A 492 11.08 -11.38 13.56
N ASN A 493 10.32 -11.46 14.65
CA ASN A 493 8.98 -10.91 14.76
C ASN A 493 8.86 -10.01 15.98
N ASN A 494 8.35 -8.80 15.79
CA ASN A 494 8.16 -7.80 16.85
C ASN A 494 9.47 -7.47 17.57
N ILE A 495 10.33 -6.73 16.88
CA ILE A 495 11.66 -6.36 17.35
C ILE A 495 11.72 -4.87 17.60
N ASN A 496 12.13 -4.47 18.80
CA ASN A 496 12.30 -3.07 19.16
C ASN A 496 13.75 -2.82 19.61
N ILE A 497 14.47 -2.01 18.86
CA ILE A 497 15.87 -1.66 19.12
C ILE A 497 15.98 -0.16 19.38
N SER A 498 16.69 0.20 20.45
CA SER A 498 16.96 1.60 20.79
C SER A 498 18.37 1.80 21.32
N ASN A 499 18.97 2.97 21.05
CA ASN A 499 20.25 3.39 21.62
C ASN A 499 21.38 2.37 21.45
N SER A 500 21.62 1.92 20.21
CA SER A 500 22.76 1.06 19.90
C SER A 500 24.01 1.90 19.63
N GLY A 501 25.16 1.50 20.17
CA GLY A 501 26.44 2.20 19.98
C GLY A 501 27.00 2.09 18.56
N ARG A 502 26.54 1.09 17.79
CA ARG A 502 26.78 0.97 16.34
C ARG A 502 25.46 0.68 15.61
N GLU A 503 25.46 -0.25 14.65
CA GLU A 503 24.29 -0.61 13.87
C GLU A 503 23.22 -1.26 14.75
N ALA A 504 21.94 -0.95 14.52
CA ALA A 504 20.87 -1.62 15.26
C ALA A 504 20.73 -3.08 14.79
N LEU A 505 20.66 -3.30 13.49
CA LEU A 505 20.63 -4.63 12.88
C LEU A 505 21.75 -4.77 11.85
N ARG A 506 22.68 -5.70 12.11
CA ARG A 506 23.80 -6.00 11.22
C ARG A 506 23.69 -7.41 10.68
N ILE A 507 23.77 -7.59 9.36
CA ILE A 507 23.65 -8.89 8.69
C ILE A 507 24.80 -9.04 7.69
N ARG A 508 25.63 -10.06 7.87
CA ARG A 508 26.82 -10.26 7.04
C ARG A 508 27.07 -11.72 6.64
N SER A 509 27.91 -11.86 5.62
CA SER A 509 28.66 -13.10 5.31
C SER A 509 27.74 -14.28 5.00
N GLY A 510 26.91 -14.14 3.97
CA GLY A 510 26.00 -15.17 3.47
C GLY A 510 24.79 -15.44 4.36
N SER A 511 24.47 -14.56 5.31
CA SER A 511 23.33 -14.76 6.22
C SER A 511 22.00 -14.40 5.54
N ASN A 512 20.93 -15.05 5.99
CA ASN A 512 19.57 -14.86 5.47
C ASN A 512 18.62 -14.53 6.63
N VAL A 513 18.01 -13.34 6.60
CA VAL A 513 17.13 -12.88 7.68
C VAL A 513 15.79 -12.46 7.11
N THR A 514 14.71 -12.94 7.73
CA THR A 514 13.36 -12.41 7.54
C THR A 514 12.95 -11.67 8.80
N ALA A 515 12.55 -10.41 8.67
CA ALA A 515 12.19 -9.56 9.79
C ALA A 515 10.84 -8.87 9.55
N ASN A 516 9.94 -9.01 10.51
CA ASN A 516 8.59 -8.44 10.47
C ASN A 516 8.31 -7.65 11.75
N ASN A 517 7.69 -6.48 11.60
CA ASN A 517 7.36 -5.56 12.70
C ASN A 517 8.63 -5.15 13.46
N VAL A 518 9.47 -4.35 12.81
CA VAL A 518 10.77 -3.90 13.34
C VAL A 518 10.75 -2.40 13.59
N ALA A 519 10.98 -2.00 14.83
CA ALA A 519 11.15 -0.60 15.21
C ALA A 519 12.61 -0.35 15.63
N ILE A 520 13.27 0.60 14.97
CA ILE A 520 14.63 1.03 15.28
C ILE A 520 14.64 2.51 15.57
N THR A 521 15.21 2.88 16.72
CA THR A 521 15.41 4.28 17.12
C THR A 521 16.84 4.51 17.59
N LYS A 522 17.46 5.64 17.25
CA LYS A 522 18.77 6.06 17.78
C LYS A 522 19.87 4.98 17.68
N SER A 523 20.39 4.72 16.48
CA SER A 523 21.63 3.96 16.31
C SER A 523 22.83 4.89 16.12
N GLY A 524 23.99 4.51 16.67
CA GLY A 524 25.27 5.21 16.53
C GLY A 524 25.99 4.95 15.20
N SER A 525 25.51 3.96 14.44
CA SER A 525 25.87 3.73 13.03
C SER A 525 24.61 3.63 12.16
N GLU A 526 24.70 3.02 10.98
CA GLU A 526 23.57 2.74 10.10
C GLU A 526 22.49 1.96 10.86
N ALA A 527 21.20 2.27 10.65
CA ALA A 527 20.15 1.55 11.37
C ALA A 527 20.17 0.06 10.98
N ILE A 528 20.29 -0.22 9.68
CA ILE A 528 20.48 -1.57 9.15
C ILE A 528 21.70 -1.60 8.22
N GLU A 529 22.67 -2.48 8.50
CA GLU A 529 23.75 -2.80 7.55
C GLU A 529 23.61 -4.24 7.03
N LEU A 530 23.65 -4.38 5.70
CA LEU A 530 23.54 -5.64 4.98
C LEU A 530 24.75 -5.83 4.06
N HIS A 531 25.54 -6.89 4.28
CA HIS A 531 26.78 -7.15 3.53
C HIS A 531 26.88 -8.59 3.03
N ASN A 532 26.88 -8.77 1.71
CA ASN A 532 26.89 -10.08 1.05
C ASN A 532 25.86 -11.02 1.70
N SER A 533 24.61 -10.60 1.82
CA SER A 533 23.56 -11.28 2.59
C SER A 533 22.16 -10.93 2.08
N VAL A 534 21.15 -11.63 2.59
CA VAL A 534 19.74 -11.43 2.23
C VAL A 534 18.96 -10.90 3.43
N LEU A 535 18.16 -9.86 3.20
CA LEU A 535 17.18 -9.35 4.16
C LEU A 535 15.81 -9.22 3.48
N ASN A 536 14.81 -9.90 4.04
CA ASN A 536 13.40 -9.67 3.76
C ASN A 536 12.80 -8.89 4.93
N LEU A 537 12.50 -7.60 4.73
CA LEU A 537 12.02 -6.69 5.76
C LEU A 537 10.57 -6.30 5.49
N SER A 538 9.71 -6.45 6.49
CA SER A 538 8.31 -6.05 6.42
C SER A 538 7.84 -5.29 7.64
N ASN A 539 6.99 -4.28 7.44
CA ASN A 539 6.41 -3.46 8.50
C ASN A 539 7.49 -2.87 9.42
N ALA A 540 8.36 -2.05 8.85
CA ALA A 540 9.50 -1.50 9.57
C ALA A 540 9.43 0.02 9.74
N SER A 541 9.89 0.52 10.89
CA SER A 541 10.03 1.95 11.18
C SER A 541 11.43 2.23 11.69
N ILE A 542 12.15 3.10 10.98
CA ILE A 542 13.50 3.55 11.30
C ILE A 542 13.43 5.06 11.55
N THR A 543 13.62 5.49 12.79
CA THR A 543 13.49 6.91 13.15
C THR A 543 14.62 7.41 14.03
N ASP A 544 14.91 8.71 13.94
CA ASP A 544 15.85 9.41 14.82
C ASP A 544 17.24 8.76 14.86
N ILE A 545 17.80 8.49 13.69
CA ILE A 545 19.14 7.89 13.56
C ILE A 545 20.19 8.99 13.76
N ASP A 546 21.13 8.77 14.69
CA ASP A 546 21.85 9.80 15.44
C ASP A 546 22.51 10.92 14.60
N VAL A 547 22.48 12.11 15.18
CA VAL A 547 22.69 13.46 14.63
C VAL A 547 24.15 13.83 14.45
N ASN A 548 25.08 13.07 15.04
CA ASN A 548 26.47 13.47 15.16
C ASN A 548 27.45 12.73 14.23
N ALA A 549 26.98 11.77 13.42
CA ALA A 549 27.86 10.82 12.76
C ALA A 549 27.71 10.68 11.23
N ASN A 550 26.73 11.32 10.57
CA ASN A 550 26.37 11.06 9.16
C ASN A 550 26.12 9.57 8.91
N ARG A 551 24.98 9.05 9.36
CA ARG A 551 24.64 7.62 9.26
C ARG A 551 23.34 7.40 8.50
N ASP A 552 23.28 6.25 7.84
CA ASP A 552 22.22 5.91 6.90
C ASP A 552 21.09 5.13 7.56
N GLY A 553 19.90 5.16 6.98
CA GLY A 553 18.80 4.31 7.41
C GLY A 553 19.13 2.85 7.10
N ILE A 554 19.35 2.53 5.83
CA ILE A 554 19.73 1.19 5.37
C ILE A 554 20.95 1.28 4.46
N TYR A 555 22.00 0.51 4.77
CA TYR A 555 23.14 0.31 3.88
C TYR A 555 23.28 -1.15 3.45
N ALA A 556 22.99 -1.42 2.18
CA ALA A 556 23.16 -2.74 1.58
C ALA A 556 24.29 -2.75 0.54
N TYR A 557 25.21 -3.71 0.64
CA TYR A 557 26.37 -3.77 -0.26
C TYR A 557 26.97 -5.16 -0.50
N ALA A 558 27.86 -5.23 -1.50
CA ALA A 558 28.69 -6.38 -1.82
C ALA A 558 27.93 -7.67 -2.20
N GLY A 559 27.03 -7.58 -3.18
CA GLY A 559 26.23 -8.71 -3.67
C GLY A 559 25.00 -9.01 -2.82
N SER A 560 24.56 -8.06 -1.99
CA SER A 560 23.40 -8.25 -1.11
C SER A 560 22.08 -8.26 -1.88
N THR A 561 21.05 -8.86 -1.26
CA THR A 561 19.65 -8.80 -1.70
C THR A 561 18.80 -8.17 -0.61
N LEU A 562 18.15 -7.04 -0.92
CA LEU A 562 17.31 -6.29 0.01
C LEU A 562 15.87 -6.25 -0.51
N ASN A 563 14.96 -6.96 0.17
CA ASN A 563 13.53 -6.93 -0.14
C ASN A 563 12.80 -6.21 0.99
N VAL A 564 12.07 -5.15 0.65
CA VAL A 564 11.38 -4.28 1.62
C VAL A 564 9.92 -4.13 1.23
N ASN A 565 9.02 -4.31 2.20
CA ASN A 565 7.60 -3.99 2.04
C ASN A 565 7.08 -3.25 3.27
N ASN A 566 6.44 -2.10 3.08
CA ASN A 566 5.93 -1.25 4.17
C ASN A 566 7.04 -0.76 5.11
N LEU A 567 7.73 0.29 4.69
CA LEU A 567 8.87 0.88 5.40
C LEU A 567 8.65 2.38 5.63
N LEU A 568 8.85 2.84 6.86
CA LEU A 568 9.02 4.24 7.20
C LEU A 568 10.49 4.49 7.57
N ILE A 569 11.13 5.43 6.87
CA ILE A 569 12.37 6.06 7.28
C ILE A 569 12.10 7.54 7.53
N ASP A 570 12.38 8.01 8.75
CA ASP A 570 12.20 9.41 9.13
C ASP A 570 13.37 9.93 9.96
N ASN A 571 13.78 11.17 9.73
CA ASN A 571 14.78 11.87 10.52
C ASN A 571 16.12 11.10 10.60
N VAL A 572 16.75 10.96 9.43
CA VAL A 572 18.05 10.30 9.26
C VAL A 572 19.09 11.32 8.80
N THR A 573 20.30 11.30 9.35
CA THR A 573 21.28 12.38 9.12
C THR A 573 22.10 12.26 7.86
N SER A 574 22.13 11.08 7.24
CA SER A 574 22.75 10.85 5.93
C SER A 574 21.73 10.37 4.90
N GLN A 575 21.94 9.23 4.24
CA GLN A 575 21.03 8.70 3.23
C GLN A 575 19.89 7.91 3.89
N GLY A 576 18.69 7.96 3.28
CA GLY A 576 17.62 7.05 3.69
C GLY A 576 17.99 5.60 3.40
N ILE A 577 18.22 5.30 2.12
CA ILE A 577 18.66 3.98 1.66
C ILE A 577 19.87 4.12 0.73
N ILE A 578 20.90 3.31 0.95
CA ILE A 578 22.07 3.22 0.09
C ILE A 578 22.32 1.78 -0.34
N THR A 579 22.51 1.58 -1.65
CA THR A 579 22.76 0.26 -2.26
C THR A 579 24.03 0.29 -3.11
N ASN A 580 24.93 -0.68 -2.90
CA ASN A 580 26.20 -0.80 -3.64
C ASN A 580 26.45 -2.23 -4.10
N ASN A 581 26.48 -2.50 -5.41
CA ASN A 581 26.49 -3.88 -5.96
C ASN A 581 25.39 -4.73 -5.32
N THR A 582 24.15 -4.24 -5.27
CA THR A 582 23.04 -4.86 -4.55
C THR A 582 21.81 -4.96 -5.45
N THR A 583 21.06 -6.05 -5.30
CA THR A 583 19.71 -6.16 -5.87
C THR A 583 18.70 -5.77 -4.81
N SER A 584 17.80 -4.83 -5.10
CA SER A 584 16.82 -4.35 -4.14
C SER A 584 15.45 -4.17 -4.74
N SER A 585 14.41 -4.63 -4.03
CA SER A 585 13.01 -4.35 -4.31
C SER A 585 12.39 -3.66 -3.11
N ILE A 586 11.94 -2.41 -3.29
CA ILE A 586 11.41 -1.57 -2.21
C ILE A 586 9.99 -1.17 -2.56
N LYS A 587 9.04 -1.64 -1.77
CA LYS A 587 7.60 -1.43 -1.98
C LYS A 587 6.95 -0.74 -0.81
N ASN A 588 5.99 0.14 -1.10
CA ASN A 588 5.16 0.81 -0.09
C ASN A 588 6.02 1.53 0.96
N ALA A 589 6.95 2.38 0.51
CA ALA A 589 7.92 3.02 1.39
C ALA A 589 7.74 4.53 1.47
N ILE A 590 7.90 5.09 2.67
CA ILE A 590 7.96 6.52 2.91
C ILE A 590 9.35 6.84 3.49
N ILE A 591 10.13 7.63 2.75
CA ILE A 591 11.47 8.06 3.15
C ILE A 591 11.43 9.58 3.26
N ARG A 592 11.59 10.12 4.46
CA ARG A 592 11.52 11.57 4.65
C ARG A 592 12.53 12.13 5.64
N ASN A 593 12.80 13.41 5.50
CA ASN A 593 13.70 14.16 6.38
C ASN A 593 15.10 13.51 6.47
N THR A 594 15.73 13.32 5.31
CA THR A 594 17.10 12.78 5.21
C THR A 594 18.12 13.90 5.08
N GLY A 595 19.26 13.82 5.76
CA GLY A 595 20.31 14.84 5.68
C GLY A 595 21.05 14.86 4.33
N HIS A 596 21.05 13.75 3.61
CA HIS A 596 21.56 13.61 2.25
C HIS A 596 20.46 13.09 1.30
N GLN A 597 20.76 12.09 0.46
CA GLN A 597 19.81 11.56 -0.50
C GLN A 597 18.71 10.73 0.19
N GLY A 598 17.50 10.77 -0.35
CA GLY A 598 16.48 9.79 0.05
C GLY A 598 16.94 8.37 -0.30
N VAL A 599 17.34 8.19 -1.57
CA VAL A 599 17.90 6.94 -2.09
C VAL A 599 19.20 7.18 -2.87
N TYR A 600 20.23 6.40 -2.58
CA TYR A 600 21.49 6.40 -3.32
C TYR A 600 21.90 5.00 -3.79
N ALA A 601 21.81 4.74 -5.10
CA ALA A 601 22.21 3.45 -5.69
C ALA A 601 23.46 3.58 -6.55
N TYR A 602 24.47 2.72 -6.35
CA TYR A 602 25.66 2.72 -7.19
C TYR A 602 26.34 1.35 -7.36
N GLY A 603 27.35 1.29 -8.23
CA GLY A 603 28.24 0.14 -8.36
C GLY A 603 27.51 -1.10 -8.84
N ASN A 604 26.88 -1.04 -10.01
CA ASN A 604 26.05 -2.10 -10.60
C ASN A 604 24.88 -2.56 -9.72
N SER A 605 24.33 -1.68 -8.87
CA SER A 605 23.10 -1.99 -8.15
C SER A 605 21.91 -2.03 -9.12
N SER A 606 20.96 -2.92 -8.83
CA SER A 606 19.66 -2.99 -9.51
C SER A 606 18.56 -2.72 -8.52
N MET A 607 17.72 -1.72 -8.80
CA MET A 607 16.72 -1.24 -7.87
C MET A 607 15.34 -1.16 -8.52
N ASP A 608 14.36 -1.78 -7.87
CA ASP A 608 12.94 -1.65 -8.21
C ASP A 608 12.25 -0.88 -7.07
N LEU A 609 11.59 0.23 -7.40
CA LEU A 609 10.80 1.06 -6.50
C LEU A 609 9.33 1.01 -6.93
N GLU A 610 8.43 0.64 -6.02
CA GLU A 610 6.99 0.58 -6.28
C GLU A 610 6.21 1.26 -5.14
N ASN A 611 5.36 2.24 -5.45
CA ASN A 611 4.59 2.99 -4.45
C ASN A 611 5.50 3.62 -3.38
N VAL A 612 6.47 4.42 -3.82
CA VAL A 612 7.49 5.01 -2.94
C VAL A 612 7.32 6.53 -2.91
N SER A 613 7.34 7.12 -1.70
CA SER A 613 7.36 8.57 -1.50
C SER A 613 8.64 9.00 -0.81
N ILE A 614 9.33 9.97 -1.41
CA ILE A 614 10.57 10.57 -0.89
C ILE A 614 10.33 12.06 -0.67
N ALA A 615 10.56 12.55 0.55
CA ALA A 615 10.32 13.94 0.90
C ALA A 615 11.42 14.59 1.74
N ASN A 616 11.69 15.89 1.53
CA ASN A 616 12.61 16.69 2.35
C ASN A 616 14.03 16.10 2.38
N ALA A 617 14.59 15.78 1.21
CA ALA A 617 15.96 15.28 1.10
C ALA A 617 16.98 16.44 1.11
N GLY A 618 17.97 16.37 2.00
CA GLY A 618 19.05 17.35 2.11
C GLY A 618 20.03 17.38 0.93
N ALA A 619 19.92 16.41 0.00
CA ALA A 619 20.60 16.43 -1.29
C ALA A 619 19.61 16.15 -2.44
N GLN A 620 19.82 15.07 -3.21
CA GLN A 620 18.86 14.62 -4.21
C GLN A 620 17.80 13.72 -3.59
N GLY A 621 16.57 13.73 -4.10
CA GLY A 621 15.59 12.71 -3.70
C GLY A 621 16.10 11.31 -4.04
N ILE A 622 16.48 11.11 -5.31
CA ILE A 622 17.15 9.90 -5.79
C ILE A 622 18.43 10.26 -6.53
N TYR A 623 19.52 9.55 -6.21
CA TYR A 623 20.73 9.56 -7.01
C TYR A 623 21.12 8.14 -7.40
N THR A 624 21.33 7.87 -8.68
CA THR A 624 21.87 6.60 -9.16
C THR A 624 23.15 6.81 -9.95
N ARG A 625 24.12 5.90 -9.78
CA ARG A 625 25.39 5.96 -10.50
C ARG A 625 25.92 4.59 -10.89
N ASP A 626 26.08 4.31 -12.18
CA ASP A 626 26.50 2.98 -12.67
C ASP A 626 25.53 1.91 -12.14
N ALA A 627 24.24 2.02 -12.45
CA ALA A 627 23.18 1.22 -11.84
C ALA A 627 21.96 1.07 -12.77
N THR A 628 20.99 0.25 -12.41
CA THR A 628 19.65 0.19 -13.03
C THR A 628 18.58 0.63 -12.04
N LEU A 629 17.54 1.31 -12.53
CA LEU A 629 16.42 1.79 -11.72
C LEU A 629 15.09 1.61 -12.45
N ASN A 630 14.20 0.78 -11.92
CA ASN A 630 12.80 0.76 -12.31
C ASN A 630 11.99 1.47 -11.21
N ALA A 631 11.16 2.44 -11.59
CA ALA A 631 10.32 3.17 -10.64
C ALA A 631 8.88 3.24 -11.14
N GLU A 632 7.95 2.74 -10.33
CA GLU A 632 6.51 2.76 -10.57
C GLU A 632 5.81 3.47 -9.40
N ASN A 633 4.91 4.42 -9.71
CA ASN A 633 4.17 5.19 -8.71
C ASN A 633 5.12 5.85 -7.68
N LEU A 634 6.07 6.64 -8.20
CA LEU A 634 7.11 7.29 -7.40
C LEU A 634 6.80 8.78 -7.23
N SER A 635 6.84 9.28 -6.00
CA SER A 635 6.77 10.71 -5.72
C SER A 635 8.04 11.21 -5.02
N VAL A 636 8.67 12.23 -5.58
CA VAL A 636 9.85 12.90 -5.02
C VAL A 636 9.54 14.37 -4.80
N ASN A 637 9.56 14.83 -3.54
CA ASN A 637 9.19 16.19 -3.18
C ASN A 637 10.25 16.87 -2.30
N ASN A 638 10.49 18.15 -2.54
CA ASN A 638 11.33 19.02 -1.72
C ASN A 638 12.77 18.50 -1.57
N SER A 639 13.52 18.57 -2.67
CA SER A 639 14.94 18.19 -2.70
C SER A 639 15.83 19.44 -2.76
N VAL A 640 16.86 19.49 -1.90
CA VAL A 640 17.81 20.62 -1.86
C VAL A 640 18.74 20.66 -3.09
N ARG A 641 18.80 19.59 -3.88
CA ARG A 641 19.48 19.53 -5.18
C ARG A 641 18.51 19.11 -6.29
N GLN A 642 18.87 18.12 -7.09
CA GLN A 642 17.98 17.55 -8.09
C GLN A 642 16.87 16.73 -7.40
N GLY A 643 15.68 16.65 -8.00
CA GLY A 643 14.70 15.65 -7.57
C GLY A 643 15.26 14.25 -7.81
N ILE A 644 15.58 13.96 -9.07
CA ILE A 644 16.20 12.70 -9.48
C ILE A 644 17.44 12.97 -10.33
N TYR A 645 18.56 12.32 -9.99
CA TYR A 645 19.79 12.35 -10.79
C TYR A 645 20.22 10.94 -11.19
N LEU A 646 20.31 10.69 -12.50
CA LEU A 646 20.72 9.43 -13.11
C LEU A 646 22.07 9.61 -13.82
N LEU A 647 23.14 9.01 -13.29
CA LEU A 647 24.48 9.08 -13.87
C LEU A 647 24.95 7.71 -14.36
N ARG A 648 25.07 7.52 -15.68
CA ARG A 648 25.40 6.21 -16.27
C ARG A 648 24.45 5.12 -15.75
N THR A 649 23.17 5.45 -15.74
CA THR A 649 22.09 4.58 -15.30
C THR A 649 21.15 4.31 -16.46
N ALA A 650 20.68 3.07 -16.56
CA ALA A 650 19.51 2.72 -17.37
C ALA A 650 18.30 2.74 -16.45
N ALA A 651 17.29 3.55 -16.77
CA ALA A 651 16.10 3.68 -15.95
C ALA A 651 14.80 3.52 -16.75
N ASN A 652 13.78 3.00 -16.08
CA ASN A 652 12.41 2.89 -16.59
C ASN A 652 11.47 3.54 -15.57
N PHE A 653 10.70 4.55 -15.99
CA PHE A 653 9.75 5.27 -15.13
C PHE A 653 8.31 5.06 -15.60
N ASP A 654 7.42 4.79 -14.67
CA ASP A 654 5.98 4.71 -14.88
C ASP A 654 5.28 5.48 -13.75
N ASN A 655 4.53 6.53 -14.09
CA ASN A 655 3.85 7.41 -13.13
C ASN A 655 4.82 7.98 -12.06
N VAL A 656 5.64 8.96 -12.48
CA VAL A 656 6.64 9.59 -11.61
C VAL A 656 6.41 11.09 -11.46
N ASP A 657 6.18 11.51 -10.22
CA ASP A 657 6.00 12.91 -9.83
C ASP A 657 7.24 13.48 -9.16
N ILE A 658 7.76 14.59 -9.68
CA ILE A 658 8.90 15.31 -9.12
C ILE A 658 8.51 16.77 -8.84
N MET A 659 8.57 17.17 -7.57
CA MET A 659 8.11 18.49 -7.13
C MET A 659 9.16 19.21 -6.28
N ASN A 660 9.22 20.53 -6.43
CA ASN A 660 9.97 21.44 -5.53
C ASN A 660 11.46 21.05 -5.43
N SER A 661 12.15 20.99 -6.56
CA SER A 661 13.59 20.70 -6.61
C SER A 661 14.38 22.00 -6.71
N ALA A 662 15.35 22.23 -5.82
CA ALA A 662 16.13 23.48 -5.85
C ALA A 662 17.11 23.56 -7.05
N GLN A 663 17.41 22.44 -7.70
CA GLN A 663 18.14 22.38 -8.97
C GLN A 663 17.24 21.84 -10.09
N GLN A 664 17.70 20.85 -10.86
CA GLN A 664 16.87 20.23 -11.88
C GLN A 664 15.80 19.32 -11.27
N GLY A 665 14.62 19.21 -11.88
CA GLY A 665 13.67 18.17 -11.48
C GLY A 665 14.25 16.79 -11.77
N LEU A 666 14.50 16.52 -13.05
CA LEU A 666 15.11 15.28 -13.54
C LEU A 666 16.40 15.58 -14.31
N TYR A 667 17.51 14.96 -13.89
CA TYR A 667 18.78 15.02 -14.61
C TYR A 667 19.24 13.62 -15.04
N VAL A 668 19.34 13.39 -16.35
CA VAL A 668 19.91 12.18 -16.94
C VAL A 668 21.27 12.50 -17.59
N ASN A 669 22.33 11.81 -17.17
CA ASN A 669 23.69 12.06 -17.64
C ASN A 669 24.39 10.75 -18.01
N ARG A 670 24.78 10.61 -19.28
CA ARG A 670 25.49 9.41 -19.79
C ARG A 670 24.75 8.08 -19.56
N GLY A 671 23.42 8.12 -19.47
CA GLY A 671 22.56 6.96 -19.26
C GLY A 671 21.47 6.83 -20.33
N SER A 672 20.46 6.01 -20.03
CA SER A 672 19.23 5.90 -20.81
C SER A 672 18.01 6.03 -19.90
N LEU A 673 16.93 6.56 -20.45
CA LEU A 673 15.63 6.62 -19.78
C LEU A 673 14.54 6.27 -20.78
N ASP A 674 13.73 5.28 -20.43
CA ASP A 674 12.41 5.07 -21.00
C ASP A 674 11.37 5.47 -19.94
N PHE A 675 10.32 6.21 -20.32
CA PHE A 675 9.32 6.65 -19.37
C PHE A 675 7.90 6.70 -19.94
N ASP A 676 6.91 6.50 -19.09
CA ASP A 676 5.52 6.85 -19.33
C ASP A 676 4.99 7.63 -18.12
N ASP A 677 4.33 8.75 -18.38
CA ASP A 677 3.73 9.64 -17.38
C ASP A 677 4.74 10.19 -16.34
N VAL A 678 5.40 11.30 -16.69
CA VAL A 678 6.34 11.99 -15.82
C VAL A 678 5.91 13.45 -15.65
N SER A 679 5.68 13.86 -14.40
CA SER A 679 5.34 15.23 -14.04
C SER A 679 6.47 15.90 -13.26
N ILE A 680 6.91 17.06 -13.72
CA ILE A 680 7.97 17.84 -13.07
C ILE A 680 7.47 19.25 -12.79
N GLN A 681 7.48 19.66 -11.52
CA GLN A 681 6.95 20.94 -11.09
C GLN A 681 7.92 21.69 -10.17
N ASN A 682 7.98 23.02 -10.32
CA ASN A 682 8.73 23.92 -9.44
C ASN A 682 10.22 23.57 -9.35
N SER A 683 10.91 23.62 -10.49
CA SER A 683 12.36 23.36 -10.55
C SER A 683 13.16 24.67 -10.47
N GLY A 684 14.19 24.71 -9.63
CA GLY A 684 15.10 25.85 -9.47
C GLY A 684 16.09 26.02 -10.64
N ARG A 685 16.19 25.03 -11.53
CA ARG A 685 16.91 25.10 -12.81
C ARG A 685 16.06 24.54 -13.94
N GLU A 686 16.62 23.67 -14.78
CA GLU A 686 15.87 22.99 -15.83
C GLU A 686 14.85 22.03 -15.22
N GLY A 687 13.64 21.95 -15.76
CA GLY A 687 12.70 20.89 -15.36
C GLY A 687 13.29 19.52 -15.68
N LEU A 688 13.67 19.32 -16.94
CA LEU A 688 14.37 18.14 -17.42
C LEU A 688 15.69 18.50 -18.11
N LEU A 689 16.77 17.81 -17.73
CA LEU A 689 18.06 17.88 -18.38
C LEU A 689 18.51 16.48 -18.79
N ALA A 690 18.78 16.27 -20.09
CA ALA A 690 19.39 15.05 -20.60
C ALA A 690 20.70 15.39 -21.33
N THR A 691 21.83 14.83 -20.86
CA THR A 691 23.15 15.08 -21.44
C THR A 691 23.91 13.81 -21.75
N SER A 692 24.44 13.71 -22.97
CA SER A 692 25.23 12.55 -23.43
C SER A 692 24.48 11.22 -23.26
N THR A 693 23.14 11.24 -23.37
CA THR A 693 22.29 10.06 -23.19
C THR A 693 22.18 9.26 -24.47
N THR A 694 22.21 7.93 -24.35
CA THR A 694 22.21 7.03 -25.51
C THR A 694 20.81 6.91 -26.11
N PHE A 695 19.81 6.71 -25.24
CA PHE A 695 18.40 6.62 -25.59
C PHE A 695 17.57 7.35 -24.54
N PHE A 696 16.68 8.21 -25.00
CA PHE A 696 15.77 8.98 -24.17
C PHE A 696 14.38 8.93 -24.83
N ASN A 697 13.57 7.96 -24.43
CA ASN A 697 12.25 7.77 -25.02
C ASN A 697 11.17 7.93 -23.96
N GLY A 698 10.00 8.41 -24.36
CA GLY A 698 8.86 8.36 -23.47
C GLY A 698 7.64 9.11 -23.95
N SER A 699 6.55 8.86 -23.24
CA SER A 699 5.25 9.48 -23.46
C SER A 699 4.82 10.29 -22.24
N ASN A 700 4.00 11.31 -22.46
CA ASN A 700 3.31 12.05 -21.40
C ASN A 700 4.27 12.75 -20.43
N LEU A 701 5.10 13.67 -20.95
CA LEU A 701 5.97 14.51 -20.12
C LEU A 701 5.31 15.86 -19.84
N THR A 702 5.10 16.18 -18.58
CA THR A 702 4.65 17.52 -18.16
C THR A 702 5.76 18.22 -17.37
N VAL A 703 6.14 19.43 -17.80
CA VAL A 703 7.09 20.28 -17.08
C VAL A 703 6.45 21.65 -16.81
N ASN A 704 6.25 21.99 -15.54
CA ASN A 704 5.66 23.27 -15.14
C ASN A 704 6.59 24.06 -14.19
N ASN A 705 6.65 25.37 -14.37
CA ASN A 705 7.32 26.32 -13.47
C ASN A 705 8.80 25.99 -13.26
N SER A 706 9.59 26.14 -14.33
CA SER A 706 11.04 25.96 -14.30
C SER A 706 11.76 27.31 -14.26
N SER A 707 12.62 27.51 -13.26
CA SER A 707 13.42 28.73 -13.09
C SER A 707 14.55 28.88 -14.10
N ASN A 708 14.70 27.94 -15.04
CA ASN A 708 15.53 28.06 -16.24
C ASN A 708 14.78 27.53 -17.48
N ARG A 709 15.25 26.44 -18.11
CA ARG A 709 14.61 25.84 -19.29
C ARG A 709 13.56 24.82 -18.87
N GLY A 710 12.53 24.58 -19.66
CA GLY A 710 11.63 23.45 -19.41
C GLY A 710 12.37 22.13 -19.65
N VAL A 711 12.74 21.89 -20.91
CA VAL A 711 13.46 20.69 -21.35
C VAL A 711 14.77 21.08 -22.03
N TYR A 712 15.88 20.46 -21.62
CA TYR A 712 17.18 20.63 -22.28
C TYR A 712 17.78 19.26 -22.67
N LEU A 713 17.86 19.03 -23.99
CA LEU A 713 18.48 17.86 -24.60
C LEU A 713 19.84 18.24 -25.21
N ASN A 714 20.90 17.57 -24.78
CA ASN A 714 22.25 17.81 -25.29
C ASN A 714 23.02 16.52 -25.59
N SER A 715 23.38 16.31 -26.85
CA SER A 715 24.08 15.08 -27.29
C SER A 715 23.27 13.82 -26.97
N THR A 716 22.03 13.79 -27.47
CA THR A 716 21.06 12.71 -27.21
C THR A 716 20.43 12.20 -28.51
N THR A 717 19.87 10.99 -28.47
CA THR A 717 18.85 10.52 -29.42
C THR A 717 17.55 10.38 -28.65
N SER A 718 16.54 11.17 -29.02
CA SER A 718 15.31 11.30 -28.24
C SER A 718 14.07 11.06 -29.09
N ASN A 719 13.16 10.21 -28.62
CA ASN A 719 11.84 9.97 -29.24
C ASN A 719 10.75 10.22 -28.20
N LEU A 720 10.02 11.32 -28.35
CA LEU A 720 9.05 11.76 -27.36
C LEU A 720 7.65 11.80 -27.94
N ASN A 721 6.66 11.52 -27.11
CA ASN A 721 5.26 11.71 -27.46
C ASN A 721 4.57 12.50 -26.36
N ASN A 722 3.74 13.47 -26.74
CA ASN A 722 2.93 14.26 -25.82
C ASN A 722 3.77 14.94 -24.72
N VAL A 723 4.42 16.05 -25.08
CA VAL A 723 5.21 16.86 -24.15
C VAL A 723 4.55 18.21 -23.95
N SER A 724 4.24 18.56 -22.71
CA SER A 724 3.73 19.88 -22.33
C SER A 724 4.74 20.60 -21.43
N ILE A 725 5.09 21.83 -21.81
CA ILE A 725 6.03 22.68 -21.10
C ILE A 725 5.35 24.01 -20.82
N ASP A 726 5.32 24.42 -19.56
CA ASP A 726 4.64 25.64 -19.13
C ASP A 726 5.47 26.42 -18.11
N ALA A 727 5.36 27.74 -18.15
CA ALA A 727 5.99 28.71 -17.26
C ALA A 727 7.51 28.47 -17.08
N THR A 728 8.32 28.96 -18.03
CA THR A 728 9.79 28.86 -17.94
C THR A 728 10.42 30.26 -17.96
N THR A 729 11.50 30.48 -17.22
CA THR A 729 12.18 31.80 -17.25
C THR A 729 13.11 31.97 -18.47
N SER A 730 13.46 30.87 -19.13
CA SER A 730 14.41 30.79 -20.25
C SER A 730 13.77 30.14 -21.46
N GLN A 731 14.39 29.16 -22.11
CA GLN A 731 13.78 28.45 -23.24
C GLN A 731 12.73 27.45 -22.76
N GLY A 732 11.61 27.29 -23.48
CA GLY A 732 10.70 26.17 -23.25
C GLY A 732 11.43 24.84 -23.48
N MET A 733 11.90 24.63 -24.71
CA MET A 733 12.76 23.49 -25.07
C MET A 733 14.04 23.95 -25.78
N LEU A 734 15.20 23.43 -25.33
CA LEU A 734 16.48 23.57 -26.01
C LEU A 734 16.99 22.21 -26.50
N VAL A 735 17.30 22.13 -27.79
CA VAL A 735 17.83 20.94 -28.47
C VAL A 735 19.21 21.26 -29.01
N ARG A 736 20.23 20.55 -28.52
CA ARG A 736 21.63 20.78 -28.92
C ARG A 736 22.33 19.46 -29.23
N ASN A 737 23.09 19.41 -30.34
CA ASN A 737 23.80 18.19 -30.78
C ASN A 737 22.92 16.93 -30.75
N THR A 738 21.61 17.06 -31.02
CA THR A 738 20.62 16.01 -30.70
C THR A 738 19.83 15.64 -31.94
N ASN A 739 19.50 14.34 -32.05
CA ASN A 739 18.48 13.85 -32.96
C ASN A 739 17.18 13.69 -32.18
N LEU A 740 16.21 14.56 -32.45
CA LEU A 740 14.92 14.60 -31.78
C LEU A 740 13.80 14.23 -32.75
N THR A 741 12.97 13.28 -32.35
CA THR A 741 11.64 13.04 -32.93
C THR A 741 10.61 13.30 -31.85
N ILE A 742 9.59 14.10 -32.16
CA ILE A 742 8.48 14.32 -31.23
C ILE A 742 7.13 14.38 -31.96
N ASP A 743 6.13 13.73 -31.38
CA ASP A 743 4.74 13.85 -31.77
C ASP A 743 3.96 14.50 -30.63
N ASN A 744 3.34 15.65 -30.91
CA ASN A 744 2.70 16.55 -29.96
C ASN A 744 3.66 17.24 -28.97
N LEU A 745 3.99 18.49 -29.26
CA LEU A 745 4.76 19.39 -28.40
C LEU A 745 3.99 20.69 -28.16
N ASP A 746 3.69 20.95 -26.90
CA ASP A 746 2.96 22.14 -26.45
C ASP A 746 3.84 22.94 -25.49
N ILE A 747 4.12 24.20 -25.84
CA ILE A 747 4.96 25.10 -25.05
C ILE A 747 4.20 26.40 -24.77
N ARG A 748 4.03 26.73 -23.49
CA ARG A 748 3.40 27.97 -23.03
C ARG A 748 4.33 28.78 -22.13
N ASP A 749 4.19 30.10 -22.16
CA ASP A 749 4.84 31.04 -21.24
C ASP A 749 6.36 30.84 -21.10
N ALA A 750 7.06 30.82 -22.24
CA ALA A 750 8.52 30.69 -22.27
C ALA A 750 9.20 32.05 -22.17
N GLY A 751 10.09 32.26 -21.18
CA GLY A 751 10.74 33.57 -20.94
C GLY A 751 11.67 34.05 -22.06
N THR A 752 12.13 33.15 -22.93
CA THR A 752 12.92 33.48 -24.14
C THR A 752 12.37 32.78 -25.38
N GLN A 753 13.06 31.78 -25.92
CA GLN A 753 12.56 31.01 -27.07
C GLN A 753 11.55 29.96 -26.62
N GLY A 754 10.47 29.75 -27.37
CA GLY A 754 9.62 28.58 -27.17
C GLY A 754 10.42 27.30 -27.44
N LEU A 755 10.85 27.13 -28.69
CA LEU A 755 11.72 26.04 -29.14
C LEU A 755 13.03 26.60 -29.71
N TYR A 756 14.18 26.11 -29.22
CA TYR A 756 15.49 26.43 -29.77
C TYR A 756 16.24 25.15 -30.21
N VAL A 757 16.44 25.01 -31.52
CA VAL A 757 17.21 23.92 -32.15
C VAL A 757 18.57 24.44 -32.59
N TYR A 758 19.66 23.82 -32.12
CA TYR A 758 21.00 24.40 -32.24
C TYR A 758 22.09 23.38 -32.57
N ASN A 759 23.10 23.81 -33.33
CA ASN A 759 24.43 23.19 -33.46
C ASN A 759 24.41 21.75 -33.96
N GLY A 760 24.04 21.57 -35.23
CA GLY A 760 24.01 20.28 -35.92
C GLY A 760 22.90 19.35 -35.46
N SER A 761 21.96 19.83 -34.64
CA SER A 761 20.79 19.03 -34.23
C SER A 761 19.86 18.80 -35.41
N ILE A 762 19.15 17.67 -35.37
CA ILE A 762 18.05 17.34 -36.27
C ILE A 762 16.80 17.22 -35.42
N ALA A 763 15.79 18.04 -35.68
CA ALA A 763 14.50 17.97 -34.99
C ALA A 763 13.39 17.69 -36.02
N ASN A 764 12.66 16.60 -35.82
CA ASN A 764 11.48 16.22 -36.58
C ASN A 764 10.26 16.27 -35.64
N ILE A 765 9.34 17.22 -35.89
CA ILE A 765 8.22 17.49 -34.99
C ILE A 765 6.89 17.39 -35.73
N THR A 766 5.93 16.67 -35.18
CA THR A 766 4.54 16.68 -35.64
C THR A 766 3.68 17.28 -34.54
N ASN A 767 2.80 18.22 -34.88
CA ASN A 767 1.96 18.99 -33.95
C ASN A 767 2.80 19.80 -32.94
N LEU A 768 3.11 21.04 -33.32
CA LEU A 768 3.86 21.98 -32.49
C LEU A 768 3.02 23.20 -32.17
N ASP A 769 2.65 23.36 -30.91
CA ASP A 769 1.96 24.54 -30.42
C ASP A 769 2.89 25.34 -29.51
N ILE A 770 3.08 26.63 -29.81
CA ILE A 770 3.86 27.56 -28.99
C ILE A 770 3.03 28.80 -28.73
N THR A 771 2.76 29.08 -27.46
CA THR A 771 2.01 30.27 -27.03
C THR A 771 2.86 31.10 -26.06
N ASP A 772 2.85 32.42 -26.23
CA ASP A 772 3.48 33.39 -25.32
C ASP A 772 5.00 33.17 -25.12
N ALA A 773 5.77 33.40 -26.19
CA ALA A 773 7.23 33.33 -26.15
C ALA A 773 7.87 34.73 -25.93
N GLY A 774 8.71 34.85 -24.91
CA GLY A 774 9.39 36.08 -24.51
C GLY A 774 10.40 36.63 -25.53
N ARG A 775 10.79 35.81 -26.52
CA ARG A 775 11.58 36.18 -27.71
C ARG A 775 11.01 35.49 -28.95
N GLN A 776 11.72 34.53 -29.54
CA GLN A 776 11.27 33.84 -30.73
C GLN A 776 10.33 32.69 -30.37
N GLY A 777 9.27 32.45 -31.14
CA GLY A 777 8.52 31.20 -30.99
C GLY A 777 9.43 30.01 -31.29
N ILE A 778 9.96 29.99 -32.52
CA ILE A 778 10.92 28.99 -32.99
C ILE A 778 12.24 29.68 -33.34
N TYR A 779 13.35 29.11 -32.87
CA TYR A 779 14.69 29.47 -33.34
C TYR A 779 15.44 28.21 -33.77
N SER A 780 15.83 28.12 -35.05
CA SER A 780 16.76 27.10 -35.53
C SER A 780 18.06 27.77 -35.96
N ARG A 781 19.20 27.27 -35.47
CA ARG A 781 20.51 27.84 -35.77
C ARG A 781 21.57 26.77 -36.04
N GLY A 782 22.06 26.73 -37.28
CA GLY A 782 23.08 25.77 -37.70
C GLY A 782 22.61 24.33 -37.55
N ALA A 783 21.33 24.07 -37.83
CA ALA A 783 20.63 22.82 -37.51
C ALA A 783 19.60 22.46 -38.60
N THR A 784 19.04 21.27 -38.52
CA THR A 784 17.91 20.83 -39.37
C THR A 784 16.63 20.84 -38.53
N PHE A 785 15.60 21.52 -39.03
CA PHE A 785 14.30 21.61 -38.36
C PHE A 785 13.19 21.27 -39.35
N ASN A 786 12.56 20.12 -39.16
CA ASN A 786 11.42 19.67 -39.95
C ASN A 786 10.19 19.64 -39.07
N ALA A 787 9.07 20.19 -39.55
CA ALA A 787 7.87 20.25 -38.76
C ALA A 787 6.59 20.12 -39.60
N THR A 788 5.55 19.53 -39.02
CA THR A 788 4.21 19.48 -39.61
C THR A 788 3.19 19.94 -38.57
N ASN A 789 2.20 20.74 -39.00
CA ASN A 789 1.15 21.32 -38.15
C ASN A 789 1.74 22.14 -37.00
N VAL A 790 2.20 23.35 -37.32
CA VAL A 790 2.87 24.28 -36.40
C VAL A 790 1.97 25.48 -36.15
N ASP A 791 1.71 25.82 -34.89
CA ASP A 791 1.07 27.07 -34.48
C ASP A 791 1.98 27.84 -33.51
N VAL A 792 2.22 29.11 -33.83
CA VAL A 792 3.01 30.03 -32.99
C VAL A 792 2.16 31.28 -32.75
N VAL A 793 1.78 31.50 -31.50
CA VAL A 793 0.95 32.63 -31.07
C VAL A 793 1.72 33.47 -30.06
N ASN A 794 1.74 34.79 -30.26
CA ASN A 794 2.36 35.78 -29.35
C ASN A 794 3.86 35.54 -29.10
N ALA A 795 4.68 35.74 -30.14
CA ALA A 795 6.14 35.77 -29.97
C ALA A 795 6.63 37.22 -29.87
N ASN A 796 7.31 37.62 -28.79
CA ASN A 796 7.76 39.01 -28.60
C ASN A 796 8.80 39.49 -29.64
N ASN A 797 9.51 38.56 -30.30
CA ASN A 797 10.40 38.84 -31.42
C ASN A 797 9.88 38.18 -32.71
N GLN A 798 10.66 37.29 -33.32
CA GLN A 798 10.26 36.59 -34.54
C GLN A 798 9.33 35.43 -34.21
N GLY A 799 8.31 35.18 -35.04
CA GLY A 799 7.52 33.95 -34.93
C GLY A 799 8.42 32.72 -35.13
N ALA A 800 9.11 32.67 -36.27
CA ALA A 800 10.14 31.69 -36.56
C ALA A 800 11.42 32.37 -37.11
N TYR A 801 12.55 32.10 -36.46
CA TYR A 801 13.87 32.51 -36.92
C TYR A 801 14.69 31.30 -37.37
N LEU A 802 15.01 31.22 -38.66
CA LEU A 802 15.80 30.15 -39.27
C LEU A 802 17.15 30.73 -39.74
N HIS A 803 18.24 30.25 -39.15
CA HIS A 803 19.58 30.78 -39.37
C HIS A 803 20.55 29.67 -39.71
N SER A 804 21.17 29.70 -40.89
CA SER A 804 22.02 28.60 -41.38
C SER A 804 21.33 27.25 -41.20
N THR A 805 20.06 27.18 -41.59
CA THR A 805 19.17 26.05 -41.30
C THR A 805 18.66 25.44 -42.59
N THR A 806 18.55 24.12 -42.62
CA THR A 806 17.79 23.39 -43.64
C THR A 806 16.47 22.92 -43.03
N SER A 807 15.36 23.21 -43.69
CA SER A 807 14.03 22.94 -43.12
C SER A 807 12.98 22.57 -44.17
N VAL A 808 12.16 21.58 -43.84
CA VAL A 808 10.89 21.31 -44.53
C VAL A 808 9.76 21.48 -43.54
N ILE A 809 8.86 22.43 -43.81
CA ILE A 809 7.73 22.76 -42.93
C ILE A 809 6.42 22.62 -43.70
N ASN A 810 5.48 21.86 -43.16
CA ASN A 810 4.15 21.67 -43.75
C ASN A 810 3.05 22.11 -42.79
N GLY A 811 2.34 23.19 -43.11
CA GLY A 811 1.35 23.79 -42.23
C GLY A 811 2.02 24.58 -41.11
N ILE A 812 2.22 25.89 -41.32
CA ILE A 812 2.70 26.80 -40.26
C ILE A 812 1.78 28.02 -40.13
N ARG A 813 1.28 28.25 -38.92
CA ARG A 813 0.56 29.47 -38.53
C ARG A 813 1.44 30.27 -37.57
N ILE A 814 1.62 31.54 -37.87
CA ILE A 814 2.28 32.52 -37.00
C ILE A 814 1.31 33.67 -36.82
N ASN A 815 0.90 33.91 -35.57
CA ASN A 815 0.03 35.02 -35.22
C ASN A 815 0.72 35.92 -34.17
N ASN A 816 0.70 37.22 -34.41
CA ASN A 816 1.15 38.24 -33.47
C ASN A 816 2.63 38.11 -33.09
N ALA A 817 3.52 38.29 -34.07
CA ALA A 817 4.96 38.38 -33.85
C ALA A 817 5.40 39.83 -33.60
N GLY A 818 6.16 40.09 -32.53
CA GLY A 818 6.65 41.43 -32.17
C GLY A 818 7.76 41.99 -33.08
N GLN A 819 8.30 41.16 -33.97
CA GLN A 819 9.16 41.56 -35.08
C GLN A 819 8.68 40.92 -36.38
N GLN A 820 9.52 40.14 -37.07
CA GLN A 820 9.14 39.46 -38.30
C GLN A 820 8.32 38.21 -38.02
N GLY A 821 7.40 37.85 -38.91
CA GLY A 821 6.70 36.56 -38.81
C GLY A 821 7.68 35.42 -39.02
N LEU A 822 8.23 35.34 -40.23
CA LEU A 822 9.25 34.37 -40.64
C LEU A 822 10.53 35.09 -41.07
N TYR A 823 11.67 34.73 -40.46
CA TYR A 823 12.96 35.35 -40.72
C TYR A 823 14.02 34.32 -41.10
N LEU A 824 14.57 34.40 -42.31
CA LEU A 824 15.60 33.49 -42.83
C LEU A 824 16.92 34.23 -43.02
N THR A 825 18.01 33.68 -42.51
CA THR A 825 19.35 34.29 -42.66
C THR A 825 20.48 33.29 -42.83
N ASN A 826 21.61 33.77 -43.37
CA ASN A 826 22.91 33.10 -43.36
C ASN A 826 22.90 31.69 -43.96
N ASN A 827 22.62 31.60 -45.25
CA ASN A 827 22.55 30.38 -46.05
C ASN A 827 21.56 29.38 -45.47
N SER A 828 20.36 29.84 -45.09
CA SER A 828 19.25 28.93 -44.83
C SER A 828 18.64 28.47 -46.15
N ASP A 829 18.19 27.22 -46.21
CA ASP A 829 17.53 26.60 -47.36
C ASP A 829 16.24 25.93 -46.87
N VAL A 830 15.10 26.53 -47.20
CA VAL A 830 13.82 26.22 -46.56
C VAL A 830 12.73 25.97 -47.60
N ALA A 831 11.97 24.91 -47.41
CA ALA A 831 10.72 24.65 -48.13
C ALA A 831 9.54 24.71 -47.16
N ILE A 832 8.53 25.53 -47.49
CA ILE A 832 7.30 25.65 -46.72
C ILE A 832 6.09 25.46 -47.62
N THR A 833 5.20 24.56 -47.21
CA THR A 833 3.86 24.40 -47.80
C THR A 833 2.82 24.78 -46.77
N ASP A 834 1.79 25.52 -47.18
CA ASP A 834 0.66 25.96 -46.35
C ASP A 834 1.10 26.84 -45.17
N ALA A 835 1.30 28.13 -45.42
CA ALA A 835 1.71 29.10 -44.43
C ALA A 835 0.66 30.20 -44.19
N THR A 836 0.41 30.55 -42.92
CA THR A 836 -0.35 31.73 -42.53
C THR A 836 0.49 32.57 -41.60
N ILE A 837 0.83 33.80 -42.00
CA ILE A 837 1.56 34.76 -41.18
C ILE A 837 0.65 35.97 -41.02
N ASP A 838 0.20 36.21 -39.79
CA ASP A 838 -0.73 37.30 -39.49
C ASP A 838 -0.22 38.19 -38.35
N SER A 839 -0.44 39.48 -38.49
CA SER A 839 -0.24 40.46 -37.40
C SER A 839 1.20 40.55 -36.89
N SER A 840 2.20 40.39 -37.76
CA SER A 840 3.60 40.68 -37.40
C SER A 840 3.87 42.19 -37.34
N ALA A 841 4.67 42.63 -36.37
CA ALA A 841 4.94 44.05 -36.15
C ALA A 841 5.98 44.64 -37.11
N ARG A 842 6.83 43.80 -37.70
CA ARG A 842 7.73 44.13 -38.81
C ARG A 842 7.37 43.27 -40.01
N GLU A 843 8.34 42.94 -40.86
CA GLU A 843 8.07 42.27 -42.12
C GLU A 843 7.38 40.91 -41.90
N GLY A 844 6.37 40.57 -42.68
CA GLY A 844 5.71 39.26 -42.57
C GLY A 844 6.71 38.14 -42.85
N LEU A 845 7.44 38.29 -43.96
CA LEU A 845 8.53 37.41 -44.37
C LEU A 845 9.78 38.24 -44.67
N TYR A 846 10.91 37.88 -44.07
CA TYR A 846 12.21 38.51 -44.34
C TYR A 846 13.27 37.45 -44.66
N LEU A 847 14.01 37.67 -45.75
CA LEU A 847 15.15 36.83 -46.14
C LEU A 847 16.42 37.66 -46.33
N ARG A 848 17.55 37.12 -45.88
CA ARG A 848 18.87 37.67 -46.18
C ARG A 848 19.91 36.58 -46.37
N ASP A 849 20.55 36.61 -47.53
CA ASP A 849 21.59 35.64 -47.89
C ASP A 849 21.02 34.20 -47.71
N SER A 850 19.81 33.87 -48.18
CA SER A 850 19.12 32.59 -47.93
C SER A 850 18.04 32.28 -48.96
N ASP A 851 17.74 30.99 -49.13
CA ASP A 851 16.83 30.49 -50.16
C ASP A 851 15.51 29.97 -49.58
N LEU A 852 14.43 30.15 -50.34
CA LEU A 852 13.08 29.74 -49.92
C LEU A 852 12.22 29.27 -51.09
N ASN A 853 11.58 28.12 -50.90
CA ASN A 853 10.42 27.71 -51.68
C ASN A 853 9.16 27.81 -50.79
N LEU A 854 8.25 28.72 -51.12
CA LEU A 854 7.01 28.96 -50.39
C LEU A 854 5.81 28.68 -51.28
N THR A 855 5.01 27.68 -50.91
CA THR A 855 3.79 27.29 -51.63
C THR A 855 2.57 27.45 -50.73
N ASN A 856 1.48 28.01 -51.27
CA ASN A 856 0.21 28.26 -50.56
C ASN A 856 0.40 29.08 -49.29
N ALA A 857 0.60 30.39 -49.42
CA ALA A 857 0.83 31.25 -48.26
C ALA A 857 -0.09 32.46 -48.22
N SER A 858 -0.47 32.85 -46.99
CA SER A 858 -1.15 34.10 -46.69
C SER A 858 -0.34 34.92 -45.69
N ILE A 859 0.03 36.14 -46.07
CA ILE A 859 0.81 37.08 -45.25
C ILE A 859 -0.03 38.35 -45.09
N THR A 860 -0.58 38.56 -43.90
CA THR A 860 -1.62 39.57 -43.69
C THR A 860 -1.41 40.44 -42.45
N ASN A 861 -2.01 41.63 -42.48
CA ASN A 861 -2.13 42.53 -41.34
C ASN A 861 -0.79 42.99 -40.74
N ILE A 862 0.17 43.29 -41.60
CA ILE A 862 1.49 43.81 -41.23
C ILE A 862 1.40 45.31 -40.94
N THR A 863 0.79 45.62 -39.80
CA THR A 863 0.29 46.97 -39.51
C THR A 863 0.82 47.60 -38.23
N ALA A 864 1.50 46.85 -37.37
CA ALA A 864 1.87 47.36 -36.05
C ALA A 864 2.98 48.42 -36.07
N SER A 865 3.86 48.43 -37.09
CA SER A 865 4.86 49.49 -37.30
C SER A 865 4.71 50.12 -38.68
N ALA A 866 5.04 51.40 -38.79
CA ALA A 866 5.02 52.12 -40.06
C ALA A 866 6.14 51.66 -41.01
N ASN A 867 5.86 51.66 -42.32
CA ASN A 867 6.77 51.33 -43.41
C ASN A 867 7.41 49.94 -43.24
N ARG A 868 6.59 48.91 -43.01
CA ARG A 868 7.03 47.51 -42.94
C ARG A 868 6.39 46.68 -44.03
N ASP A 869 7.20 45.82 -44.62
CA ASP A 869 6.84 45.17 -45.87
C ASP A 869 6.14 43.83 -45.62
N GLY A 870 5.30 43.39 -46.55
CA GLY A 870 4.74 42.04 -46.47
C GLY A 870 5.84 40.99 -46.62
N ILE A 871 6.58 41.09 -47.72
CA ILE A 871 7.74 40.24 -48.03
C ILE A 871 8.94 41.13 -48.32
N TYR A 872 10.09 40.85 -47.71
CA TYR A 872 11.35 41.53 -47.97
C TYR A 872 12.51 40.55 -48.23
N ILE A 873 13.01 40.55 -49.45
CA ILE A 873 14.12 39.72 -49.93
C ILE A 873 15.36 40.59 -50.06
N TYR A 874 16.44 40.21 -49.38
CA TYR A 874 17.66 41.01 -49.33
C TYR A 874 18.90 40.21 -49.75
N ARG A 875 19.78 40.85 -50.53
CA ARG A 875 21.07 40.33 -51.03
C ARG A 875 20.95 39.01 -51.79
N ASN A 876 21.76 38.01 -51.45
CA ASN A 876 21.89 36.76 -52.20
C ASN A 876 20.84 35.74 -51.74
N SER A 877 19.58 35.99 -52.05
CA SER A 877 18.46 35.17 -51.60
C SER A 877 17.59 34.76 -52.79
N ASP A 878 17.59 33.47 -53.10
CA ASP A 878 16.80 32.94 -54.22
C ASP A 878 15.45 32.41 -53.73
N VAL A 879 14.37 32.89 -54.33
CA VAL A 879 13.02 32.66 -53.81
C VAL A 879 12.06 32.21 -54.89
N THR A 880 11.38 31.10 -54.62
CA THR A 880 10.21 30.65 -55.40
C THR A 880 8.95 30.85 -54.56
N LEU A 881 8.01 31.63 -55.07
CA LEU A 881 6.69 31.85 -54.47
C LEU A 881 5.64 31.21 -55.38
N ASN A 882 4.77 30.37 -54.84
CA ASN A 882 3.66 29.76 -55.57
C ASN A 882 2.36 29.91 -54.78
N ASN A 883 1.35 30.55 -55.37
CA ASN A 883 0.06 30.78 -54.72
C ASN A 883 0.20 31.52 -53.38
N VAL A 884 0.73 32.75 -53.45
CA VAL A 884 1.02 33.58 -52.28
C VAL A 884 0.15 34.83 -52.30
N THR A 885 -0.49 35.13 -51.17
CA THR A 885 -1.26 36.35 -50.95
C THR A 885 -0.58 37.21 -49.89
N VAL A 886 -0.37 38.48 -50.22
CA VAL A 886 0.09 39.52 -49.30
C VAL A 886 -0.97 40.61 -49.24
N SER A 887 -1.44 40.95 -48.04
CA SER A 887 -2.43 42.02 -47.90
C SER A 887 -2.33 42.82 -46.60
N ASN A 888 -2.81 44.07 -46.65
CA ASN A 888 -2.89 44.97 -45.50
C ASN A 888 -1.53 45.20 -44.84
N VAL A 889 -0.65 45.91 -45.55
CA VAL A 889 0.72 46.21 -45.08
C VAL A 889 0.97 47.72 -45.04
N THR A 890 1.76 48.21 -44.08
CA THR A 890 2.06 49.66 -43.97
C THR A 890 3.19 50.12 -44.89
N GLY A 891 4.06 49.21 -45.30
CA GLY A 891 5.17 49.45 -46.24
C GLY A 891 4.86 48.92 -47.63
N ASP A 892 5.86 48.30 -48.23
CA ASP A 892 5.76 47.68 -49.55
C ASP A 892 5.07 46.32 -49.44
N GLY A 893 4.23 45.97 -50.41
CA GLY A 893 3.66 44.62 -50.45
C GLY A 893 4.76 43.57 -50.56
N PHE A 894 5.63 43.76 -51.55
CA PHE A 894 6.75 42.87 -51.81
C PHE A 894 7.98 43.65 -52.25
N GLN A 895 9.07 43.58 -51.47
CA GLN A 895 10.34 44.21 -51.76
C GLN A 895 11.45 43.18 -52.04
N VAL A 896 12.21 43.43 -53.10
CA VAL A 896 13.44 42.75 -53.48
C VAL A 896 14.57 43.77 -53.53
N GLN A 897 15.67 43.52 -52.82
CA GLN A 897 16.82 44.40 -52.77
C GLN A 897 18.14 43.65 -52.85
N GLY A 898 18.75 43.68 -54.03
CA GLY A 898 20.11 43.25 -54.30
C GLY A 898 21.15 44.35 -54.15
N THR A 899 22.34 44.08 -54.68
CA THR A 899 23.43 45.04 -54.86
C THR A 899 23.90 45.02 -56.32
N SER A 900 24.76 45.97 -56.72
CA SER A 900 25.30 45.99 -58.08
C SER A 900 26.15 44.77 -58.46
N THR A 901 26.48 43.90 -57.50
CA THR A 901 27.30 42.69 -57.71
C THR A 901 26.56 41.40 -57.35
N ILE A 902 25.40 41.48 -56.71
CA ILE A 902 24.62 40.34 -56.21
C ILE A 902 23.15 40.62 -56.49
N ALA A 903 22.55 39.84 -57.38
CA ALA A 903 21.14 39.95 -57.74
C ALA A 903 20.37 38.75 -57.16
N PRO A 904 19.42 38.96 -56.22
CA PRO A 904 18.50 37.90 -55.83
C PRO A 904 17.62 37.47 -57.01
N ILE A 905 17.41 36.17 -57.16
CA ILE A 905 16.54 35.60 -58.19
C ILE A 905 15.19 35.26 -57.56
N VAL A 906 14.13 35.82 -58.12
CA VAL A 906 12.76 35.60 -57.63
C VAL A 906 11.89 35.11 -58.76
N THR A 907 11.21 33.98 -58.55
CA THR A 907 10.10 33.53 -59.40
C THR A 907 8.83 33.47 -58.56
N ALA A 908 7.82 34.23 -58.95
CA ALA A 908 6.54 34.26 -58.26
C ALA A 908 5.40 33.90 -59.22
N THR A 909 4.71 32.81 -58.91
CA THR A 909 3.59 32.28 -59.67
C THR A 909 2.29 32.41 -58.87
N ASN A 910 1.24 32.97 -59.46
CA ASN A 910 -0.03 33.26 -58.76
C ASN A 910 0.17 34.11 -57.49
N LEU A 911 0.85 35.25 -57.63
CA LEU A 911 1.08 36.18 -56.53
C LEU A 911 -0.06 37.20 -56.46
N THR A 912 -0.63 37.41 -55.28
CA THR A 912 -1.57 38.52 -55.03
C THR A 912 -0.97 39.47 -54.01
N VAL A 913 -0.93 40.76 -54.32
CA VAL A 913 -0.50 41.83 -53.42
C VAL A 913 -1.60 42.88 -53.37
N SER A 914 -2.09 43.22 -52.18
CA SER A 914 -3.16 44.22 -52.04
C SER A 914 -3.01 45.10 -50.81
N ASN A 915 -3.52 46.33 -50.89
CA ASN A 915 -3.58 47.28 -49.78
C ASN A 915 -2.20 47.56 -49.17
N SER A 916 -1.27 48.03 -50.02
CA SER A 916 0.10 48.38 -49.62
C SER A 916 0.21 49.86 -49.26
N GLY A 917 0.71 50.15 -48.07
CA GLY A 917 0.90 51.52 -47.56
C GLY A 917 1.99 52.32 -48.29
N ARG A 918 2.82 51.64 -49.10
CA ARG A 918 3.74 52.26 -50.04
C ARG A 918 3.58 51.68 -51.45
N TYR A 919 4.56 50.93 -51.95
CA TYR A 919 4.54 50.35 -53.28
C TYR A 919 3.88 48.97 -53.25
N GLY A 920 3.29 48.53 -54.36
CA GLY A 920 2.83 47.14 -54.46
C GLY A 920 4.04 46.20 -54.43
N VAL A 921 4.91 46.36 -55.43
CA VAL A 921 6.17 45.63 -55.58
C VAL A 921 7.33 46.61 -55.79
N VAL A 922 8.47 46.36 -55.16
CA VAL A 922 9.73 47.05 -55.42
C VAL A 922 10.82 46.05 -55.75
N ASN A 923 11.43 46.15 -56.92
CA ASN A 923 12.62 45.41 -57.30
C ASN A 923 13.80 46.36 -57.47
N THR A 924 14.82 46.23 -56.63
CA THR A 924 16.08 46.97 -56.76
C THR A 924 17.25 46.00 -56.92
N TYR A 925 17.94 46.05 -58.07
CA TYR A 925 19.06 45.13 -58.42
C TYR A 925 18.73 43.62 -58.45
N GLY A 926 17.47 43.19 -58.41
CA GLY A 926 17.09 41.77 -58.49
C GLY A 926 16.62 41.34 -59.87
N ASP A 927 16.57 40.03 -60.07
CA ASP A 927 16.00 39.37 -61.25
C ASP A 927 14.66 38.76 -60.87
N VAL A 928 13.57 39.45 -61.21
CA VAL A 928 12.22 39.08 -60.76
C VAL A 928 11.38 38.63 -61.94
N THR A 929 10.79 37.45 -61.84
CA THR A 929 9.83 36.89 -62.80
C THR A 929 8.47 36.70 -62.15
N PHE A 930 7.42 37.30 -62.73
CA PHE A 930 6.03 37.07 -62.36
C PHE A 930 5.34 36.22 -63.40
N ASN A 931 4.75 35.10 -62.97
CA ASN A 931 3.84 34.29 -63.78
C ASN A 931 2.44 34.40 -63.16
N ASN A 932 1.59 35.26 -63.71
CA ASN A 932 0.31 35.65 -63.11
C ASN A 932 0.46 36.34 -61.73
N ALA A 933 0.55 37.67 -61.72
CA ALA A 933 0.54 38.47 -60.50
C ALA A 933 -0.59 39.51 -60.48
N ASN A 934 -1.31 39.64 -59.37
CA ASN A 934 -2.37 40.63 -59.17
C ASN A 934 -1.97 41.63 -58.08
N ILE A 935 -1.75 42.88 -58.46
CA ILE A 935 -1.29 43.94 -57.57
C ILE A 935 -2.35 45.04 -57.53
N SER A 936 -2.81 45.38 -56.33
CA SER A 936 -3.92 46.33 -56.17
C SER A 936 -3.79 47.24 -54.97
N ASN A 937 -4.38 48.44 -55.05
CA ASN A 937 -4.51 49.38 -53.93
C ASN A 937 -3.16 49.74 -53.28
N SER A 938 -2.20 50.19 -54.09
CA SER A 938 -0.89 50.67 -53.62
C SER A 938 -0.92 52.18 -53.47
N VAL A 939 -0.43 52.72 -52.34
CA VAL A 939 -0.38 54.18 -52.09
C VAL A 939 0.56 54.93 -53.06
N PHE A 940 1.66 54.30 -53.50
CA PHE A 940 2.57 54.84 -54.52
C PHE A 940 2.43 54.08 -55.84
N ASP A 941 3.53 53.54 -56.37
CA ASP A 941 3.53 52.81 -57.63
C ASP A 941 3.06 51.37 -57.41
N GLY A 942 2.42 50.79 -58.42
CA GLY A 942 2.07 49.37 -58.40
C GLY A 942 3.32 48.50 -58.39
N ILE A 943 4.20 48.70 -59.38
CA ILE A 943 5.51 48.04 -59.48
C ILE A 943 6.59 49.10 -59.72
N LEU A 944 7.64 49.11 -58.91
CA LEU A 944 8.86 49.90 -59.11
C LEU A 944 10.03 48.96 -59.40
N VAL A 945 10.73 49.16 -60.52
CA VAL A 945 11.98 48.46 -60.85
C VAL A 945 13.11 49.47 -60.94
N ASN A 946 14.18 49.29 -60.17
CA ASN A 946 15.32 50.19 -60.09
C ASN A 946 16.64 49.44 -60.21
N ARG A 947 17.33 49.57 -61.35
CA ARG A 947 18.57 48.86 -61.66
C ARG A 947 18.46 47.33 -61.60
N GLY A 948 17.27 46.77 -61.81
CA GLY A 948 17.01 45.33 -61.84
C GLY A 948 16.41 44.87 -63.15
N ASN A 949 16.13 43.57 -63.25
CA ASN A 949 15.43 42.98 -64.37
C ASN A 949 14.03 42.51 -63.92
N LEU A 950 13.03 42.78 -64.76
CA LEU A 950 11.65 42.37 -64.52
C LEU A 950 11.11 41.60 -65.72
N ASN A 951 10.70 40.36 -65.51
CA ASN A 951 9.96 39.56 -66.48
C ASN A 951 8.52 39.39 -66.00
N ILE A 952 7.55 39.73 -66.83
CA ILE A 952 6.12 39.50 -66.54
C ILE A 952 5.56 38.61 -67.63
N ASN A 953 5.04 37.45 -67.21
CA ASN A 953 4.27 36.52 -68.00
C ASN A 953 2.84 36.50 -67.43
N MET A 954 2.06 37.55 -67.71
CA MET A 954 0.75 37.89 -67.12
C MET A 954 0.81 38.59 -65.76
N ALA A 955 0.24 39.80 -65.69
CA ALA A 955 -0.04 40.48 -64.44
C ALA A 955 -1.17 41.53 -64.57
N SER A 956 -1.80 41.87 -63.46
CA SER A 956 -2.71 43.02 -63.34
C SER A 956 -2.23 43.99 -62.27
N VAL A 957 -2.27 45.29 -62.57
CA VAL A 957 -1.97 46.37 -61.63
C VAL A 957 -3.17 47.33 -61.61
N THR A 958 -3.76 47.51 -60.43
CA THR A 958 -4.96 48.34 -60.27
C THR A 958 -4.89 49.29 -59.07
N ASN A 959 -5.47 50.48 -59.20
CA ASN A 959 -5.57 51.48 -58.13
C ASN A 959 -4.22 51.83 -57.48
N SER A 960 -3.26 52.29 -58.30
CA SER A 960 -1.96 52.78 -57.84
C SER A 960 -1.98 54.31 -57.67
N GLY A 961 -1.52 54.80 -56.52
CA GLY A 961 -1.52 56.23 -56.17
C GLY A 961 -0.50 57.09 -56.93
N ARG A 962 0.39 56.50 -57.73
CA ARG A 962 1.24 57.25 -58.67
C ARG A 962 1.30 56.57 -60.04
N PHE A 963 2.21 55.63 -60.28
CA PHE A 963 2.33 54.91 -61.55
C PHE A 963 1.87 53.47 -61.45
N GLY A 964 1.42 52.87 -62.55
CA GLY A 964 1.20 51.43 -62.59
C GLY A 964 2.52 50.66 -62.50
N VAL A 965 3.42 50.92 -63.45
CA VAL A 965 4.79 50.40 -63.47
C VAL A 965 5.80 51.54 -63.65
N TYR A 966 6.83 51.61 -62.82
CA TYR A 966 7.93 52.55 -62.97
C TYR A 966 9.26 51.79 -63.18
N ALA A 967 9.82 51.85 -64.39
CA ALA A 967 11.12 51.31 -64.73
C ALA A 967 12.20 52.42 -64.67
N LEU A 968 13.17 52.27 -63.78
CA LEU A 968 14.28 53.21 -63.58
C LEU A 968 15.62 52.49 -63.74
N ARG A 969 16.45 52.89 -64.71
CA ARG A 969 17.76 52.26 -64.98
C ARG A 969 17.70 50.74 -65.12
N SER A 970 16.62 50.20 -65.65
CA SER A 970 16.27 48.78 -65.57
C SER A 970 15.99 48.18 -66.95
N THR A 971 15.92 46.85 -67.02
CA THR A 971 15.33 46.15 -68.17
C THR A 971 14.03 45.47 -67.76
N ALA A 972 13.03 45.51 -68.64
CA ALA A 972 11.78 44.81 -68.39
C ALA A 972 11.25 44.16 -69.67
N ALA A 973 10.94 42.85 -69.58
CA ALA A 973 10.22 42.11 -70.61
C ALA A 973 8.83 41.78 -70.10
N ILE A 974 7.80 42.35 -70.72
CA ILE A 974 6.44 42.34 -70.19
C ILE A 974 5.49 41.77 -71.23
N GLN A 975 4.80 40.70 -70.86
CA GLN A 975 3.75 40.03 -71.62
C GLN A 975 2.46 40.01 -70.80
N ASP A 976 1.31 40.28 -71.45
CA ASP A 976 -0.03 40.22 -70.84
C ASP A 976 -0.19 41.05 -69.54
N LEU A 977 0.39 42.24 -69.50
CA LEU A 977 0.19 43.18 -68.38
C LEU A 977 -1.04 44.05 -68.62
N SER A 978 -1.96 44.10 -67.65
CA SER A 978 -3.06 45.08 -67.63
C SER A 978 -2.85 46.10 -66.50
N VAL A 979 -2.76 47.38 -66.86
CA VAL A 979 -2.69 48.48 -65.90
C VAL A 979 -3.95 49.32 -66.01
N ASN A 980 -4.77 49.35 -64.95
CA ASN A 980 -5.99 50.13 -64.92
C ASN A 980 -6.02 51.02 -63.68
N THR A 981 -6.63 52.21 -63.76
CA THR A 981 -6.85 53.12 -62.62
C THR A 981 -5.57 53.51 -61.87
N THR A 982 -4.80 54.42 -62.45
CA THR A 982 -3.60 55.02 -61.82
C THR A 982 -3.82 56.52 -61.62
N ALA A 983 -3.24 57.10 -60.57
CA ALA A 983 -3.36 58.55 -60.33
C ALA A 983 -2.55 59.40 -61.33
N ARG A 984 -1.51 58.81 -61.95
CA ARG A 984 -0.72 59.38 -63.05
C ARG A 984 -0.66 58.39 -64.21
N ASP A 985 0.52 58.25 -64.82
CA ASP A 985 0.77 57.39 -65.96
C ASP A 985 0.66 55.91 -65.60
N GLY A 986 0.16 55.09 -66.53
CA GLY A 986 0.12 53.64 -66.37
C GLY A 986 1.53 53.05 -66.36
N MET A 987 2.46 53.66 -67.09
CA MET A 987 3.88 53.29 -67.05
C MET A 987 4.79 54.52 -67.16
N LEU A 988 5.90 54.53 -66.41
CA LEU A 988 6.99 55.50 -66.55
C LEU A 988 8.30 54.78 -66.88
N ILE A 989 8.99 55.22 -67.92
CA ILE A 989 10.30 54.69 -68.35
C ILE A 989 11.35 55.78 -68.13
N ASN A 990 12.45 55.45 -67.44
CA ASN A 990 13.55 56.39 -67.19
C ASN A 990 14.92 55.68 -67.16
N ARG A 991 15.78 56.02 -68.12
CA ARG A 991 17.04 55.32 -68.45
C ARG A 991 16.87 53.81 -68.58
N SER A 992 15.76 53.34 -69.14
CA SER A 992 15.39 51.91 -69.12
C SER A 992 15.04 51.38 -70.50
N ILE A 993 15.12 50.06 -70.65
CA ILE A 993 14.73 49.34 -71.86
C ILE A 993 13.54 48.45 -71.52
N VAL A 994 12.41 48.64 -72.22
CA VAL A 994 11.17 47.88 -71.97
C VAL A 994 10.67 47.26 -73.27
N SER A 995 10.33 45.97 -73.24
CA SER A 995 9.53 45.33 -74.27
C SER A 995 8.13 45.01 -73.74
N LEU A 996 7.12 45.35 -74.54
CA LEU A 996 5.72 45.08 -74.28
C LEU A 996 5.16 44.17 -75.37
N ASP A 997 4.55 43.06 -74.96
CA ASP A 997 3.73 42.20 -75.79
C ASP A 997 2.35 42.00 -75.15
N THR A 998 1.30 41.96 -75.98
CA THR A 998 -0.10 41.69 -75.58
C THR A 998 -0.61 42.45 -74.34
N SER A 999 -0.07 43.64 -74.05
CA SER A 999 -0.32 44.38 -72.82
C SER A 999 -1.28 45.56 -73.03
N SER A 1000 -1.96 46.00 -71.97
CA SER A 1000 -2.89 47.14 -71.97
C SER A 1000 -2.49 48.18 -70.92
N ILE A 1001 -1.99 49.33 -71.38
CA ILE A 1001 -1.42 50.37 -70.52
C ILE A 1001 -1.85 51.75 -71.04
N SER A 1002 -2.47 52.56 -70.19
CA SER A 1002 -2.82 53.96 -70.51
C SER A 1002 -1.75 54.94 -70.04
N ASN A 1003 -1.35 55.91 -70.87
CA ASN A 1003 -0.32 56.93 -70.59
C ASN A 1003 1.06 56.33 -70.25
N ILE A 1004 1.99 56.40 -71.19
CA ILE A 1004 3.39 55.98 -71.01
C ILE A 1004 4.28 57.23 -70.96
N GLY A 1005 4.64 57.67 -69.76
CA GLY A 1005 5.50 58.84 -69.55
C GLY A 1005 6.99 58.56 -69.82
N ASP A 1006 7.74 59.62 -70.14
CA ASP A 1006 9.19 59.60 -70.36
C ASP A 1006 9.97 60.36 -69.29
N GLY A 1007 11.24 59.98 -69.10
CA GLY A 1007 12.16 60.64 -68.17
C GLY A 1007 12.82 61.90 -68.73
N ASP A 1008 13.73 62.48 -67.94
CA ASP A 1008 14.48 63.69 -68.31
C ASP A 1008 15.64 63.43 -69.30
N THR A 1009 15.78 62.23 -69.88
CA THR A 1009 16.95 61.81 -70.65
C THR A 1009 16.59 61.07 -71.94
N SER A 1010 17.49 61.09 -72.93
CA SER A 1010 17.32 60.49 -74.27
C SER A 1010 17.64 58.99 -74.38
N ASP A 1011 17.88 58.29 -73.26
CA ASP A 1011 18.34 56.89 -73.25
C ASP A 1011 17.19 55.88 -72.98
N ASP A 1012 15.94 56.31 -73.18
CA ASP A 1012 14.74 55.50 -72.94
C ASP A 1012 14.34 54.75 -74.22
N ALA A 1013 14.23 53.42 -74.13
CA ALA A 1013 13.85 52.58 -75.25
C ALA A 1013 12.61 51.73 -74.95
N ILE A 1014 11.65 51.72 -75.89
CA ILE A 1014 10.47 50.86 -75.80
C ILE A 1014 10.23 50.10 -77.10
N GLN A 1015 9.94 48.80 -76.99
CA GLN A 1015 9.43 48.00 -78.10
C GLN A 1015 8.00 47.58 -77.77
N VAL A 1016 7.06 47.87 -78.67
CA VAL A 1016 5.63 47.56 -78.46
C VAL A 1016 5.14 46.65 -79.58
N THR A 1017 4.65 45.47 -79.20
CA THR A 1017 4.08 44.46 -80.09
C THR A 1017 2.70 44.05 -79.56
N ASN A 1018 1.69 43.90 -80.43
CA ASN A 1018 0.33 43.42 -80.10
C ASN A 1018 -0.35 44.04 -78.85
N SER A 1019 0.08 45.24 -78.43
CA SER A 1019 -0.33 45.86 -77.18
C SER A 1019 -1.18 47.12 -77.43
N THR A 1020 -2.03 47.46 -76.47
CA THR A 1020 -2.80 48.71 -76.46
C THR A 1020 -2.12 49.72 -75.53
N VAL A 1021 -1.49 50.73 -76.12
CA VAL A 1021 -0.80 51.80 -75.40
C VAL A 1021 -1.30 53.18 -75.82
N SER A 1022 -1.22 54.17 -74.93
CA SER A 1022 -1.60 55.56 -75.24
C SER A 1022 -0.68 56.56 -74.52
N GLY A 1023 -0.61 57.80 -75.01
CA GLY A 1023 0.13 58.90 -74.37
C GLY A 1023 1.63 58.62 -74.20
N VAL A 1024 2.30 58.08 -75.23
CA VAL A 1024 3.75 57.78 -75.21
C VAL A 1024 4.56 59.07 -75.23
N GLY A 1025 5.49 59.22 -74.29
CA GLY A 1025 6.37 60.38 -74.15
C GLY A 1025 7.26 60.63 -75.38
N ASN A 1026 7.55 61.90 -75.65
CA ASN A 1026 8.22 62.34 -76.89
C ASN A 1026 9.72 61.99 -76.96
N ARG A 1027 10.33 61.59 -75.84
CA ARG A 1027 11.77 61.28 -75.71
C ARG A 1027 12.07 59.79 -75.70
N ILE A 1028 11.07 58.92 -75.86
CA ILE A 1028 11.25 57.46 -75.91
C ILE A 1028 11.55 57.05 -77.36
N GLU A 1029 12.69 56.41 -77.60
CA GLU A 1029 13.03 55.83 -78.90
C GLU A 1029 12.46 54.40 -79.00
N GLY A 1030 11.78 54.04 -80.08
CA GLY A 1030 11.10 52.75 -80.12
C GLY A 1030 10.48 52.35 -81.46
N VAL A 1031 10.44 51.04 -81.70
CA VAL A 1031 9.74 50.43 -82.84
C VAL A 1031 8.34 50.05 -82.38
N ILE A 1032 7.33 50.75 -82.92
CA ILE A 1032 5.92 50.39 -82.79
C ILE A 1032 5.55 49.54 -84.00
N ASN A 1033 5.47 48.21 -83.84
CA ASN A 1033 5.16 47.31 -84.95
C ASN A 1033 3.66 47.34 -85.31
N SER A 1034 3.34 47.15 -86.60
CA SER A 1034 1.97 47.23 -87.14
C SER A 1034 1.02 46.22 -86.48
N GLY A 1035 -0.05 46.73 -85.85
CA GLY A 1035 -0.99 45.97 -85.01
C GLY A 1035 -1.43 46.73 -83.75
N VAL A 1036 -0.77 47.85 -83.45
CA VAL A 1036 -0.97 48.68 -82.25
C VAL A 1036 -2.12 49.69 -82.44
N ALA A 1037 -3.10 49.67 -81.54
CA ALA A 1037 -4.16 50.68 -81.48
C ALA A 1037 -3.72 51.89 -80.62
N CYS A 1038 -2.93 52.80 -81.21
CA CYS A 1038 -2.59 54.08 -80.57
C CYS A 1038 -3.77 55.05 -80.65
N ARG A 1039 -4.36 55.40 -79.50
CA ARG A 1039 -5.37 56.48 -79.41
C ARG A 1039 -4.66 57.78 -79.01
N ALA A 1040 -4.35 58.63 -79.99
CA ALA A 1040 -3.80 59.96 -79.75
C ALA A 1040 -4.90 60.92 -79.28
N THR A 1041 -4.76 61.51 -78.10
CA THR A 1041 -5.58 62.63 -77.64
C THR A 1041 -4.67 63.75 -77.15
N GLY A 1042 -4.57 64.83 -77.92
CA GLY A 1042 -3.95 66.09 -77.47
C GLY A 1042 -2.79 66.58 -78.34
N THR A 1043 -2.95 67.79 -78.89
CA THR A 1043 -2.11 68.48 -79.86
C THR A 1043 -0.72 68.86 -79.32
N ASN A 1044 0.35 68.33 -79.92
CA ASN A 1044 1.58 69.08 -80.21
C ASN A 1044 2.43 68.31 -81.24
N THR A 1045 2.78 68.98 -82.33
CA THR A 1045 3.52 68.45 -83.47
C THR A 1045 5.03 68.41 -83.18
N GLY A 1046 5.59 67.20 -83.08
CA GLY A 1046 7.02 66.92 -83.15
C GLY A 1046 7.23 65.59 -83.89
N SER A 1047 8.00 65.61 -84.97
CA SER A 1047 8.19 64.52 -85.94
C SER A 1047 8.83 63.27 -85.35
N ILE A 1048 8.19 62.11 -85.52
CA ILE A 1048 8.76 60.78 -85.29
C ILE A 1048 9.33 60.27 -86.63
N GLY A 1049 10.63 59.96 -86.66
CA GLY A 1049 11.30 59.42 -87.84
C GLY A 1049 11.07 57.92 -87.99
N PHE A 1050 10.45 57.50 -89.09
CA PHE A 1050 10.40 56.10 -89.52
C PHE A 1050 11.69 55.73 -90.27
N SER A 1051 12.42 54.71 -89.82
CA SER A 1051 13.45 54.06 -90.64
C SER A 1051 12.83 52.92 -91.45
N SER A 1052 13.10 52.94 -92.76
CA SER A 1052 12.53 52.05 -93.77
C SER A 1052 13.44 50.85 -94.08
N GLY A 1053 12.86 49.64 -94.17
CA GLY A 1053 13.43 48.41 -94.75
C GLY A 1053 12.34 47.35 -95.02
N PRO A 1054 12.47 46.47 -96.05
CA PRO A 1054 11.39 46.20 -97.01
C PRO A 1054 10.42 45.04 -96.72
N ILE A 1055 9.29 45.11 -97.45
CA ILE A 1055 8.02 44.35 -97.43
C ILE A 1055 8.09 43.00 -98.18
N ALA A 1056 7.35 41.98 -97.71
CA ALA A 1056 6.60 40.96 -98.50
C ALA A 1056 5.75 40.08 -97.54
N SER A 1057 4.43 40.23 -97.38
CA SER A 1057 3.25 39.83 -98.21
C SER A 1057 2.42 38.70 -97.55
N CYS A 1058 1.20 39.08 -97.14
CA CYS A 1058 -0.04 38.40 -96.70
C CYS A 1058 -0.37 36.98 -97.26
N PRO A 1059 -1.33 36.21 -96.68
CA PRO A 1059 -2.67 36.63 -96.17
C PRO A 1059 -2.90 36.58 -94.67
#